data_AF-B0CPH1-F1
#
_entry.id   AF-B0CPH1-F1
#
_cell.length_a   1.000
_cell.length_b   1.000
_cell.length_c   1.000
_cell.angle_alpha   90.00
_cell.angle_beta   90.00
_cell.angle_gamma   90.00
#
_symmetry.space_group_name_H-M   'P 1'
#
loop_
_entity.id
_entity.type
_entity.pdbx_description
1 polymer ?
#
loop_
_entity_poly.entity_id
_entity_poly.type
_entity_poly.pdbx_seq_one_letter_code
_entity_poly.pdbx_strand_id
1 'polypeptide(L)'
;MASGSQLVETVLFTNPNLARDNADPTNWTWDDNDRQTWEKLKKQSSLQQFADKWREFEGLDEDLSETFINDIALPVTNDHSLMVRKCYLVAEKVTWERAQRQPKTGVILTGQPGIGKTVFLWYLLLRLLRMKQVVLLRASHQDILFYHDGVYGTTANTRARHLPTPSDNTFIWSLFDLHPFEELPDLTLDPRCFLVQCPSPNKAIYSWRKARRPLYTVFPLWTVEELKLAARHSPDFKKFETNLEQEIPVEKWNDAQFLSTIHNPGLIKFHKELSPEVQPELSPKVQPELFEEVFGIVLDGLISRFGLVPREVFDAMFNNFHEVAKAHDSALNLSFDDLEKAVDDLNRPEPSADVRGPSHRLISINNVGTFEDYQLEIDFLSPAIAEKFYKRWLDASHVKAGSTIKHFLALPETRGLVGSLFEPFAHRILVNADETDGTWGLKMMHSRDDSNVFTLLDPESSETISGFPKIKRKLVSFRSKDLPPLYENVYYIPTLTNHPLFDAFLLSFSPSGLTQRLWLLQMTTSKLHRGSHMGYAVINEIIAQINQQHEPRLSAKGEGKRRADEPSPVEVDFVLVRPTGEEEHRWVLPEGLDQLEDVNVYVLELPLEHAIDSPTTRSMQSSKKAKLSTPGRRTKASTSGRKTKASTSGQQTMASTSGQRRSTRLNKQ
;
A
#
# COMPACT_ATOMS: atom_id res chain seq x y z
N MET A 1 -26.16 -8.37 -17.89
CA MET A 1 -27.35 -9.10 -17.41
C MET A 1 -26.91 -10.45 -16.88
N ALA A 2 -26.83 -10.59 -15.56
CA ALA A 2 -27.01 -11.81 -14.78
C ALA A 2 -27.19 -11.34 -13.34
N SER A 3 -28.33 -11.71 -12.75
CA SER A 3 -28.78 -11.34 -11.41
C SER A 3 -27.83 -11.88 -10.33
N GLY A 4 -27.26 -10.97 -9.54
CA GLY A 4 -26.44 -11.30 -8.37
C GLY A 4 -26.80 -10.47 -7.14
N SER A 5 -28.06 -10.06 -6.99
CA SER A 5 -28.55 -9.28 -5.85
C SER A 5 -29.66 -10.05 -5.13
N GLN A 6 -29.28 -11.12 -4.45
CA GLN A 6 -30.08 -11.82 -3.44
C GLN A 6 -29.09 -12.63 -2.60
N LEU A 7 -28.46 -11.99 -1.61
CA LEU A 7 -27.76 -12.61 -0.47
C LEU A 7 -27.29 -11.48 0.46
N VAL A 8 -28.23 -10.72 1.03
CA VAL A 8 -27.99 -10.07 2.32
C VAL A 8 -28.72 -10.95 3.34
N GLU A 9 -28.13 -12.11 3.61
CA GLU A 9 -28.48 -12.88 4.80
C GLU A 9 -28.27 -11.95 5.99
N THR A 10 -29.35 -11.66 6.71
CA THR A 10 -29.29 -11.18 8.08
C THR A 10 -28.23 -12.01 8.78
N VAL A 11 -27.16 -11.39 9.27
CA VAL A 11 -26.05 -12.06 9.96
C VAL A 11 -26.59 -12.66 11.25
N LEU A 12 -27.28 -13.80 11.14
CA LEU A 12 -27.79 -14.57 12.25
C LEU A 12 -26.58 -15.24 12.87
N PHE A 13 -26.30 -14.87 14.11
CA PHE A 13 -25.27 -15.50 14.92
C PHE A 13 -25.38 -17.02 14.81
N THR A 14 -24.28 -17.68 14.46
CA THR A 14 -24.19 -19.14 14.32
C THR A 14 -24.54 -19.89 15.61
N ASN A 15 -24.60 -19.20 16.76
CA ASN A 15 -25.14 -19.72 18.01
C ASN A 15 -25.67 -18.58 18.91
N PRO A 16 -26.97 -18.24 18.86
CA PRO A 16 -27.55 -17.19 19.69
C PRO A 16 -27.51 -17.51 21.20
N ASN A 17 -27.32 -18.78 21.57
CA ASN A 17 -27.28 -19.18 22.98
C ASN A 17 -26.04 -18.63 23.68
N LEU A 18 -24.86 -18.68 23.05
CA LEU A 18 -23.64 -18.17 23.68
C LEU A 18 -23.74 -16.67 24.01
N ALA A 19 -24.20 -15.86 23.06
CA ALA A 19 -24.36 -14.42 23.28
C ALA A 19 -25.37 -14.15 24.40
N ARG A 20 -26.49 -14.88 24.42
CA ARG A 20 -27.51 -14.78 25.46
C ARG A 20 -26.98 -15.19 26.82
N ASP A 21 -26.29 -16.32 26.92
CA ASP A 21 -25.71 -16.85 28.16
C ASP A 21 -24.67 -15.87 28.72
N ASN A 22 -23.83 -15.29 27.86
CA ASN A 22 -22.83 -14.32 28.26
C ASN A 22 -23.45 -12.97 28.70
N ALA A 23 -24.64 -12.63 28.18
CA ALA A 23 -25.39 -11.44 28.57
C ALA A 23 -26.22 -11.61 29.86
N ASP A 24 -26.48 -12.85 30.30
CA ASP A 24 -27.30 -13.11 31.47
C ASP A 24 -26.52 -12.83 32.77
N PRO A 25 -26.93 -11.86 33.61
CA PRO A 25 -26.24 -11.56 34.87
C PRO A 25 -26.16 -12.75 35.83
N THR A 26 -27.04 -13.75 35.74
CA THR A 26 -26.99 -14.93 36.64
C THR A 26 -25.82 -15.86 36.33
N ASN A 27 -25.23 -15.75 35.14
CA ASN A 27 -24.07 -16.52 34.71
C ASN A 27 -22.74 -15.91 35.18
N TRP A 28 -22.78 -14.92 36.06
CA TRP A 28 -21.61 -14.20 36.53
C TRP A 28 -21.59 -14.09 38.05
N THR A 29 -20.40 -14.29 38.62
CA THR A 29 -20.13 -14.03 40.04
C THR A 29 -18.99 -13.04 40.16
N TRP A 30 -19.11 -12.09 41.08
CA TRP A 30 -18.05 -11.13 41.35
C TRP A 30 -17.93 -10.93 42.85
N ASP A 31 -16.84 -11.43 43.43
CA ASP A 31 -16.60 -11.30 44.88
C ASP A 31 -16.59 -9.82 45.28
N ASP A 32 -17.24 -9.48 46.40
CA ASP A 32 -17.39 -8.10 46.82
C ASP A 32 -16.04 -7.44 47.16
N ASN A 33 -15.07 -8.19 47.68
CA ASN A 33 -13.73 -7.64 47.97
C ASN A 33 -12.99 -7.35 46.67
N ASP A 34 -13.08 -8.27 45.71
CA ASP A 34 -12.51 -8.10 44.38
C ASP A 34 -13.15 -6.91 43.66
N ARG A 35 -14.46 -6.78 43.73
CA ARG A 35 -15.23 -5.69 43.14
C ARG A 35 -14.90 -4.33 43.75
N GLN A 36 -14.60 -4.27 45.06
CA GLN A 36 -14.15 -3.04 45.72
C GLN A 36 -12.80 -2.53 45.20
N THR A 37 -12.00 -3.36 44.53
CA THR A 37 -10.76 -2.90 43.87
C THR A 37 -11.02 -2.07 42.61
N TRP A 38 -12.27 -2.04 42.14
CA TRP A 38 -12.74 -1.28 40.98
C TRP A 38 -13.58 -0.08 41.42
N GLU A 39 -13.36 1.06 40.76
CA GLU A 39 -14.16 2.26 40.99
C GLU A 39 -15.36 2.27 40.04
N LYS A 40 -16.57 2.13 40.59
CA LYS A 40 -17.80 2.29 39.80
C LYS A 40 -17.91 3.74 39.35
N LEU A 41 -17.95 3.95 38.04
CA LEU A 41 -18.08 5.29 37.48
C LEU A 41 -19.46 5.88 37.82
N LYS A 42 -19.49 7.18 38.10
CA LYS A 42 -20.73 7.90 38.40
C LYS A 42 -21.64 7.92 37.18
N LYS A 43 -22.96 7.95 37.40
CA LYS A 43 -23.98 8.07 36.33
C LYS A 43 -23.77 9.27 35.39
N GLN A 44 -23.14 10.34 35.88
CA GLN A 44 -22.85 11.54 35.09
C GLN A 44 -21.54 11.44 34.29
N SER A 45 -20.78 10.35 34.42
CA SER A 45 -19.59 10.16 33.59
C SER A 45 -20.00 9.86 32.15
N SER A 46 -19.24 10.40 31.19
CA SER A 46 -19.49 10.19 29.76
C SER A 46 -19.48 8.71 29.38
N LEU A 47 -18.61 7.90 30.00
CA LEU A 47 -18.52 6.46 29.75
C LEU A 47 -19.75 5.68 30.26
N GLN A 48 -20.30 6.04 31.43
CA GLN A 48 -21.53 5.42 31.91
C GLN A 48 -22.72 5.80 31.03
N GLN A 49 -22.86 7.08 30.66
CA GLN A 49 -23.90 7.55 29.75
C GLN A 49 -23.80 6.89 28.38
N PHE A 50 -22.57 6.72 27.88
CA PHE A 50 -22.28 5.97 26.66
C PHE A 50 -22.76 4.52 26.77
N ALA A 51 -22.41 3.81 27.85
CA ALA A 51 -22.83 2.43 28.04
C ALA A 51 -24.35 2.28 28.14
N ASP A 52 -25.01 3.17 28.90
CA ASP A 52 -26.46 3.17 29.07
C ASP A 52 -27.16 3.41 27.72
N LYS A 53 -26.74 4.45 26.98
CA LYS A 53 -27.26 4.77 25.64
C LYS A 53 -27.22 3.55 24.72
N TRP A 54 -26.07 2.87 24.64
CA TRP A 54 -25.89 1.79 23.66
C TRP A 54 -26.48 0.45 24.11
N ARG A 55 -26.67 0.21 25.41
CA ARG A 55 -27.40 -0.97 25.91
C ARG A 55 -28.90 -0.91 25.65
N GLU A 56 -29.44 0.31 25.60
CA GLU A 56 -30.86 0.58 25.38
C GLU A 56 -31.17 0.86 23.89
N PHE A 57 -30.16 0.88 23.02
CA PHE A 57 -30.32 1.25 21.62
C PHE A 57 -30.86 0.09 20.76
N GLU A 58 -32.09 0.24 20.26
CA GLU A 58 -32.79 -0.78 19.46
C GLU A 58 -32.61 -0.61 17.92
N GLY A 59 -32.14 0.53 17.41
CA GLY A 59 -32.28 0.90 15.99
C GLY A 59 -31.16 0.58 14.99
N LEU A 60 -30.30 -0.44 15.22
CA LEU A 60 -29.11 -0.71 14.37
C LEU A 60 -29.23 -2.09 13.68
N ASP A 61 -30.44 -2.47 13.29
CA ASP A 61 -30.74 -3.77 12.64
C ASP A 61 -30.63 -3.73 11.11
N GLU A 62 -30.32 -2.56 10.54
CA GLU A 62 -30.07 -2.36 9.11
C GLU A 62 -28.62 -2.69 8.71
N ASP A 63 -28.40 -2.90 7.41
CA ASP A 63 -27.07 -3.04 6.83
C ASP A 63 -26.26 -1.76 7.09
N LEU A 64 -25.32 -1.83 8.02
CA LEU A 64 -24.49 -0.69 8.42
C LEU A 64 -23.31 -0.48 7.47
N SER A 65 -23.14 -1.27 6.41
CA SER A 65 -22.00 -1.12 5.53
C SER A 65 -21.95 0.28 4.92
N GLU A 66 -20.80 0.94 5.08
CA GLU A 66 -20.55 2.31 4.57
C GLU A 66 -21.47 3.37 5.19
N THR A 67 -22.06 3.09 6.36
CA THR A 67 -22.83 4.07 7.14
C THR A 67 -22.00 4.74 8.22
N PHE A 68 -22.39 5.95 8.60
CA PHE A 68 -21.85 6.63 9.77
C PHE A 68 -22.78 6.43 10.95
N ILE A 69 -22.24 5.88 12.03
CA ILE A 69 -22.90 5.94 13.33
C ILE A 69 -22.57 7.32 13.89
N ASN A 70 -23.58 8.17 14.10
CA ASN A 70 -23.41 9.52 14.65
C ASN A 70 -23.68 9.53 16.16
N ASP A 71 -23.35 10.65 16.80
CA ASP A 71 -23.62 10.92 18.22
C ASP A 71 -23.06 9.88 19.18
N ILE A 72 -21.94 9.24 18.81
CA ILE A 72 -21.39 8.17 19.62
C ILE A 72 -20.78 8.73 20.91
N ALA A 73 -20.53 10.04 20.99
CA ALA A 73 -19.83 10.70 22.09
C ALA A 73 -18.50 9.98 22.41
N LEU A 74 -17.83 9.45 21.38
CA LEU A 74 -16.55 8.76 21.56
C LEU A 74 -15.49 9.77 21.98
N PRO A 75 -14.59 9.38 22.90
CA PRO A 75 -13.40 10.17 23.18
C PRO A 75 -12.38 10.17 22.02
N VAL A 76 -12.67 9.47 20.92
CA VAL A 76 -11.70 9.18 19.84
C VAL A 76 -11.99 9.95 18.55
N THR A 77 -13.21 10.46 18.36
CA THR A 77 -13.57 11.24 17.17
C THR A 77 -14.10 12.61 17.55
N ASN A 78 -13.56 13.65 16.89
CA ASN A 78 -13.92 15.04 17.17
C ASN A 78 -15.34 15.39 16.69
N ASP A 79 -15.84 14.65 15.69
CA ASP A 79 -17.18 14.78 15.11
C ASP A 79 -18.20 13.82 15.76
N HIS A 80 -17.76 13.01 16.73
CA HIS A 80 -18.56 11.96 17.36
C HIS A 80 -19.20 10.96 16.38
N SER A 81 -18.62 10.83 15.18
CA SER A 81 -19.07 9.88 14.17
C SER A 81 -18.13 8.68 14.07
N LEU A 82 -18.61 7.55 13.55
CA LEU A 82 -17.82 6.37 13.20
C LEU A 82 -18.30 5.82 11.87
N MET A 83 -17.41 5.79 10.88
CA MET A 83 -17.66 5.11 9.63
C MET A 83 -17.55 3.59 9.82
N VAL A 84 -18.60 2.85 9.50
CA VAL A 84 -18.61 1.39 9.52
C VAL A 84 -18.16 0.87 8.15
N ARG A 85 -16.97 0.30 8.10
CA ARG A 85 -16.44 -0.31 6.88
C ARG A 85 -17.05 -1.67 6.65
N LYS A 86 -17.20 -2.09 5.39
CA LYS A 86 -17.61 -3.47 5.04
C LYS A 86 -16.74 -4.53 5.73
N CYS A 87 -15.43 -4.28 5.81
CA CYS A 87 -14.51 -5.20 6.47
C CYS A 87 -14.71 -5.30 7.99
N TYR A 88 -15.37 -4.32 8.65
CA TYR A 88 -15.69 -4.41 10.07
C TYR A 88 -16.79 -5.43 10.35
N LEU A 89 -17.79 -5.50 9.48
CA LEU A 89 -18.87 -6.49 9.59
C LEU A 89 -18.31 -7.92 9.47
N VAL A 90 -17.40 -8.12 8.51
CA VAL A 90 -16.73 -9.42 8.31
C VAL A 90 -15.81 -9.74 9.49
N ALA A 91 -15.03 -8.77 9.97
CA ALA A 91 -14.15 -8.95 11.12
C ALA A 91 -14.93 -9.27 12.40
N GLU A 92 -16.07 -8.60 12.66
CA GLU A 92 -16.97 -8.90 13.77
C GLU A 92 -17.48 -10.35 13.69
N LYS A 93 -18.00 -10.75 12.52
CA LYS A 93 -18.51 -12.12 12.29
C LYS A 93 -17.44 -13.17 12.62
N VAL A 94 -16.25 -13.04 12.01
CA VAL A 94 -15.15 -13.98 12.22
C VAL A 94 -14.66 -13.98 13.66
N THR A 95 -14.68 -12.81 14.33
CA THR A 95 -14.34 -12.70 15.74
C THR A 95 -15.31 -13.48 16.62
N TRP A 96 -16.61 -13.38 16.36
CA TRP A 96 -17.64 -14.16 17.05
C TRP A 96 -17.54 -15.66 16.79
N GLU A 97 -17.35 -16.08 15.54
CA GLU A 97 -17.16 -17.49 15.20
C GLU A 97 -15.94 -18.08 15.91
N ARG A 98 -14.86 -17.31 15.98
CA ARG A 98 -13.65 -17.69 16.71
C ARG A 98 -13.91 -17.83 18.22
N ALA A 99 -14.66 -16.89 18.80
CA ALA A 99 -15.02 -16.91 20.22
C ALA A 99 -15.89 -18.11 20.57
N GLN A 100 -16.84 -18.46 19.71
CA GLN A 100 -17.69 -19.65 19.87
C GLN A 100 -16.89 -20.96 19.79
N ARG A 101 -16.02 -21.09 18.78
CA ARG A 101 -15.26 -22.33 18.57
C ARG A 101 -14.15 -22.50 19.60
N GLN A 102 -13.49 -21.41 20.01
CA GLN A 102 -12.26 -21.42 20.82
C GLN A 102 -12.20 -20.25 21.82
N PRO A 103 -13.06 -20.22 22.87
CA PRO A 103 -13.22 -19.09 23.78
C PRO A 103 -11.98 -18.74 24.61
N LYS A 104 -11.01 -19.66 24.74
CA LYS A 104 -9.76 -19.44 25.49
C LYS A 104 -8.63 -18.84 24.65
N THR A 105 -8.88 -18.51 23.38
CA THR A 105 -7.87 -18.05 22.42
C THR A 105 -7.89 -16.53 22.26
N GLY A 106 -8.41 -16.04 21.14
CA GLY A 106 -8.52 -14.62 20.79
C GLY A 106 -8.34 -14.39 19.29
N VAL A 107 -8.31 -13.11 18.94
CA VAL A 107 -8.13 -12.57 17.58
C VAL A 107 -7.11 -11.43 17.63
N ILE A 108 -6.20 -11.42 16.67
CA ILE A 108 -5.29 -10.30 16.38
C ILE A 108 -5.63 -9.80 14.97
N LEU A 109 -6.15 -8.57 14.88
CA LEU A 109 -6.49 -7.87 13.64
C LEU A 109 -5.47 -6.76 13.40
N THR A 110 -4.42 -7.03 12.62
CA THR A 110 -3.40 -6.02 12.31
C THR A 110 -3.65 -5.32 10.97
N GLY A 111 -2.71 -4.51 10.50
CA GLY A 111 -2.82 -3.76 9.25
C GLY A 111 -2.11 -2.42 9.31
N GLN A 112 -2.09 -1.69 8.19
CA GLN A 112 -1.39 -0.42 8.07
C GLN A 112 -1.79 0.60 9.16
N PRO A 113 -0.85 1.36 9.76
CA PRO A 113 -1.18 2.44 10.68
C PRO A 113 -2.16 3.41 10.04
N GLY A 114 -3.24 3.79 10.75
CA GLY A 114 -4.25 4.68 10.18
C GLY A 114 -5.37 4.02 9.37
N ILE A 115 -5.37 2.69 9.22
CA ILE A 115 -6.40 1.98 8.43
C ILE A 115 -7.76 1.78 9.16
N GLY A 116 -7.92 2.35 10.35
CA GLY A 116 -9.15 2.24 11.15
C GLY A 116 -9.20 1.07 12.15
N LYS A 117 -8.06 0.51 12.56
CA LYS A 117 -7.98 -0.56 13.56
C LYS A 117 -8.61 -0.21 14.91
N THR A 118 -8.21 0.94 15.48
CA THR A 118 -8.74 1.42 16.75
C THR A 118 -10.23 1.72 16.64
N VAL A 119 -10.67 2.24 15.49
CA VAL A 119 -12.09 2.51 15.18
C VAL A 119 -12.90 1.21 15.17
N PHE A 120 -12.36 0.12 14.64
CA PHE A 120 -13.01 -1.20 14.71
C PHE A 120 -13.23 -1.67 16.15
N LEU A 121 -12.29 -1.43 17.09
CA LEU A 121 -12.52 -1.80 18.50
C LEU A 121 -13.69 -1.05 19.12
N TRP A 122 -13.86 0.24 18.77
CA TRP A 122 -15.02 1.01 19.20
C TRP A 122 -16.30 0.52 18.55
N TYR A 123 -16.28 0.23 17.24
CA TYR A 123 -17.39 -0.42 16.56
C TYR A 123 -17.78 -1.72 17.27
N LEU A 124 -16.83 -2.61 17.54
CA LEU A 124 -17.07 -3.88 18.21
C LEU A 124 -17.61 -3.68 19.64
N LEU A 125 -17.08 -2.70 20.39
CA LEU A 125 -17.61 -2.34 21.71
C LEU A 125 -19.09 -1.95 21.63
N LEU A 126 -19.48 -1.11 20.67
CA LEU A 126 -20.88 -0.71 20.48
C LEU A 126 -21.79 -1.92 20.25
N ARG A 127 -21.35 -2.84 19.38
CA ARG A 127 -22.08 -4.08 19.08
C ARG A 127 -22.22 -4.94 20.34
N LEU A 128 -21.14 -5.13 21.09
CA LEU A 128 -21.12 -5.90 22.33
C LEU A 128 -22.00 -5.28 23.44
N LEU A 129 -22.01 -3.96 23.57
CA LEU A 129 -22.86 -3.25 24.54
C LEU A 129 -24.35 -3.40 24.22
N ARG A 130 -24.75 -3.30 22.95
CA ARG A 130 -26.14 -3.59 22.53
C ARG A 130 -26.56 -5.00 22.89
N MET A 131 -25.64 -5.95 22.73
CA MET A 131 -25.84 -7.35 23.13
C MET A 131 -25.69 -7.59 24.64
N LYS A 132 -25.58 -6.53 25.45
CA LYS A 132 -25.42 -6.57 26.92
C LYS A 132 -24.28 -7.48 27.38
N GLN A 133 -23.22 -7.58 26.58
CA GLN A 133 -22.05 -8.40 26.89
C GLN A 133 -21.19 -7.74 27.98
N VAL A 134 -20.46 -8.57 28.73
CA VAL A 134 -19.41 -8.09 29.64
C VAL A 134 -18.13 -7.81 28.85
N VAL A 135 -17.65 -6.57 28.89
CA VAL A 135 -16.52 -6.11 28.09
C VAL A 135 -15.47 -5.42 28.96
N LEU A 136 -14.22 -5.87 28.86
CA LEU A 136 -13.04 -5.18 29.37
C LEU A 136 -12.39 -4.42 28.22
N LEU A 137 -12.47 -3.10 28.23
CA LEU A 137 -11.79 -2.22 27.29
C LEU A 137 -10.53 -1.65 27.94
N ARG A 138 -9.41 -1.68 27.23
CA ARG A 138 -8.24 -0.87 27.58
C ARG A 138 -8.16 0.37 26.69
N ALA A 139 -8.28 1.54 27.31
CA ALA A 139 -8.14 2.83 26.63
C ALA A 139 -7.16 3.72 27.42
N SER A 140 -6.16 4.27 26.74
CA SER A 140 -5.20 5.23 27.34
C SER A 140 -4.58 4.75 28.67
N HIS A 141 -4.13 3.49 28.71
CA HIS A 141 -3.57 2.79 29.88
C HIS A 141 -4.53 2.51 31.04
N GLN A 142 -5.81 2.86 30.91
CA GLN A 142 -6.84 2.52 31.89
C GLN A 142 -7.62 1.29 31.42
N ASP A 143 -7.87 0.36 32.34
CA ASP A 143 -8.80 -0.73 32.09
C ASP A 143 -10.19 -0.30 32.56
N ILE A 144 -11.18 -0.48 31.68
CA ILE A 144 -12.57 -0.09 31.85
C ILE A 144 -13.42 -1.34 31.65
N LEU A 145 -14.10 -1.79 32.69
CA LEU A 145 -14.99 -2.94 32.67
C LEU A 145 -16.45 -2.47 32.55
N PHE A 146 -17.06 -2.77 31.41
CA PHE A 146 -18.50 -2.63 31.17
C PHE A 146 -19.19 -3.88 31.71
N TYR A 147 -19.76 -3.78 32.90
CA TYR A 147 -20.44 -4.89 33.59
C TYR A 147 -21.96 -4.65 33.66
N HIS A 148 -22.74 -5.68 33.98
CA HIS A 148 -24.20 -5.66 33.91
C HIS A 148 -24.85 -4.46 34.58
N ASP A 149 -24.34 -4.03 35.73
CA ASP A 149 -24.94 -2.97 36.53
C ASP A 149 -24.20 -1.63 36.47
N GLY A 150 -23.17 -1.50 35.61
CA GLY A 150 -22.48 -0.23 35.40
C GLY A 150 -21.10 -0.39 34.76
N VAL A 151 -20.40 0.74 34.65
CA VAL A 151 -19.04 0.84 34.14
C VAL A 151 -18.08 1.03 35.30
N TYR A 152 -16.99 0.29 35.28
CA TYR A 152 -16.00 0.23 36.34
C TYR A 152 -14.63 0.61 35.78
N GLY A 153 -13.94 1.54 36.42
CA GLY A 153 -12.57 1.92 36.07
C GLY A 153 -11.57 1.40 37.09
N THR A 154 -10.35 1.11 36.64
CA THR A 154 -9.26 0.78 37.56
C THR A 154 -8.64 2.03 38.18
N THR A 155 -8.34 2.00 39.48
CA THR A 155 -7.48 3.00 40.11
C THR A 155 -6.00 2.67 39.85
N ALA A 156 -5.13 3.70 39.83
CA ALA A 156 -3.72 3.57 39.45
C ALA A 156 -2.87 2.64 40.37
N ASN A 157 -3.40 2.18 41.50
CA ASN A 157 -2.60 1.58 42.59
C ASN A 157 -2.86 0.08 42.87
N THR A 158 -3.81 -0.59 42.21
CA THR A 158 -4.14 -1.99 42.51
C THR A 158 -3.41 -2.98 41.61
N ARG A 159 -2.45 -3.71 42.18
CA ARG A 159 -1.62 -4.74 41.52
C ARG A 159 -2.32 -6.10 41.33
N ALA A 160 -3.39 -6.37 42.07
CA ALA A 160 -4.19 -7.57 41.92
C ALA A 160 -5.62 -7.15 41.57
N ARG A 161 -5.92 -7.16 40.27
CA ARG A 161 -7.25 -6.84 39.75
C ARG A 161 -7.93 -8.16 39.46
N HIS A 162 -8.93 -8.50 40.25
CA HIS A 162 -9.73 -9.69 40.02
C HIS A 162 -10.93 -9.32 39.15
N LEU A 163 -11.08 -10.04 38.03
CA LEU A 163 -12.23 -9.92 37.13
C LEU A 163 -13.42 -10.73 37.66
N PRO A 164 -14.66 -10.39 37.24
CA PRO A 164 -15.81 -11.27 37.41
C PRO A 164 -15.51 -12.69 36.90
N THR A 165 -16.05 -13.69 37.57
CA THR A 165 -15.91 -15.09 37.21
C THR A 165 -17.14 -15.52 36.40
N PRO A 166 -16.96 -15.87 35.12
CA PRO A 166 -18.02 -16.41 34.28
C PRO A 166 -18.40 -17.84 34.70
N SER A 167 -19.64 -18.23 34.41
CA SER A 167 -20.07 -19.64 34.38
C SER A 167 -19.38 -20.43 33.26
N ASP A 168 -19.52 -21.75 33.27
CA ASP A 168 -18.98 -22.62 32.23
C ASP A 168 -19.53 -22.20 30.84
N ASN A 169 -18.62 -21.99 29.88
CA ASN A 169 -18.88 -21.51 28.51
C ASN A 169 -19.13 -20.00 28.33
N THR A 170 -19.00 -19.18 29.37
CA THR A 170 -19.05 -17.71 29.25
C THR A 170 -17.65 -17.09 29.38
N PHE A 171 -17.45 -15.86 28.90
CA PHE A 171 -16.16 -15.18 28.90
C PHE A 171 -16.29 -13.65 28.79
N ILE A 172 -15.25 -12.96 29.26
CA ILE A 172 -15.16 -11.50 29.16
C ILE A 172 -14.58 -11.13 27.80
N TRP A 173 -15.23 -10.24 27.06
CA TRP A 173 -14.63 -9.67 25.84
C TRP A 173 -13.53 -8.69 26.23
N SER A 174 -12.29 -8.95 25.84
CA SER A 174 -11.15 -8.08 26.17
C SER A 174 -10.67 -7.34 24.91
N LEU A 175 -10.99 -6.05 24.83
CA LEU A 175 -10.72 -5.19 23.67
C LEU A 175 -9.56 -4.25 23.98
N PHE A 176 -8.52 -4.26 23.15
CA PHE A 176 -7.35 -3.41 23.39
C PHE A 176 -6.52 -3.16 22.13
N ASP A 177 -5.91 -1.97 22.07
CA ASP A 177 -4.88 -1.61 21.10
C ASP A 177 -3.65 -1.16 21.90
N LEU A 178 -2.49 -1.74 21.59
CA LEU A 178 -1.26 -1.45 22.33
C LEU A 178 -0.33 -0.62 21.46
N HIS A 179 0.19 0.45 22.04
CA HIS A 179 1.41 1.06 21.52
C HIS A 179 2.63 0.18 21.90
N PRO A 180 3.69 0.10 21.08
CA PRO A 180 4.79 -0.84 21.28
C PRO A 180 5.73 -0.56 22.43
N PHE A 181 5.48 0.50 23.19
CA PHE A 181 6.15 0.74 24.46
C PHE A 181 5.23 0.43 25.65
N GLU A 182 4.00 0.00 25.39
CA GLU A 182 3.09 -0.45 26.43
C GLU A 182 3.31 -1.92 26.75
N GLU A 183 3.41 -2.21 28.04
CA GLU A 183 3.40 -3.57 28.54
C GLU A 183 2.01 -4.17 28.38
N LEU A 184 1.99 -5.47 28.05
CA LEU A 184 0.76 -6.26 28.05
C LEU A 184 0.23 -6.33 29.48
N PRO A 185 -0.99 -5.86 29.75
CA PRO A 185 -1.53 -5.91 31.10
C PRO A 185 -1.82 -7.36 31.47
N ASP A 186 -1.41 -7.76 32.68
CA ASP A 186 -1.70 -9.10 33.21
C ASP A 186 -3.19 -9.43 33.14
N LEU A 187 -4.03 -8.43 33.41
CA LEU A 187 -5.49 -8.53 33.38
C LEU A 187 -6.06 -8.86 32.00
N THR A 188 -5.44 -8.30 30.95
CA THR A 188 -5.83 -8.53 29.57
C THR A 188 -5.54 -9.98 29.16
N LEU A 189 -4.62 -10.69 29.81
CA LEU A 189 -4.25 -12.06 29.49
C LEU A 189 -4.93 -13.12 30.36
N ASP A 190 -5.93 -12.73 31.16
CA ASP A 190 -6.67 -13.64 32.02
C ASP A 190 -7.33 -14.79 31.21
N PRO A 191 -7.26 -16.05 31.66
CA PRO A 191 -7.93 -17.20 31.02
C PRO A 191 -9.44 -17.07 30.80
N ARG A 192 -10.11 -16.18 31.53
CA ARG A 192 -11.54 -15.87 31.41
C ARG A 192 -11.85 -14.88 30.28
N CYS A 193 -10.83 -14.28 29.68
CA CYS A 193 -10.99 -13.28 28.63
C CYS A 193 -10.85 -13.89 27.23
N PHE A 194 -11.76 -13.53 26.32
CA PHE A 194 -11.57 -13.69 24.88
C PHE A 194 -10.95 -12.41 24.32
N LEU A 195 -9.74 -12.53 23.76
CA LEU A 195 -8.90 -11.38 23.44
C LEU A 195 -9.16 -10.88 22.03
N VAL A 196 -9.38 -9.57 21.87
CA VAL A 196 -9.43 -8.92 20.56
C VAL A 196 -8.45 -7.76 20.57
N GLN A 197 -7.33 -7.96 19.88
CA GLN A 197 -6.28 -6.95 19.75
C GLN A 197 -6.28 -6.39 18.33
N CYS A 198 -6.18 -5.07 18.18
CA CYS A 198 -6.09 -4.40 16.87
C CYS A 198 -4.78 -3.62 16.66
N PRO A 199 -3.61 -4.28 16.71
CA PRO A 199 -2.33 -3.60 16.82
C PRO A 199 -1.78 -3.14 15.48
N SER A 200 -0.92 -2.11 15.49
CA SER A 200 -0.05 -1.82 14.35
C SER A 200 0.92 -2.99 14.09
N PRO A 201 1.47 -3.17 12.87
CA PRO A 201 2.26 -4.34 12.48
C PRO A 201 3.62 -4.40 13.19
N ASN A 202 3.60 -4.76 14.46
CA ASN A 202 4.77 -4.89 15.31
C ASN A 202 4.55 -6.10 16.22
N LYS A 203 5.32 -7.17 16.04
CA LYS A 203 5.10 -8.40 16.81
C LYS A 203 5.57 -8.33 18.26
N ALA A 204 6.33 -7.30 18.67
CA ALA A 204 6.72 -7.10 20.06
C ALA A 204 5.50 -7.00 21.00
N ILE A 205 4.38 -6.49 20.49
CA ILE A 205 3.11 -6.38 21.22
C ILE A 205 2.22 -7.63 21.11
N TYR A 206 2.71 -8.72 20.52
CA TYR A 206 1.97 -10.00 20.34
C TYR A 206 2.53 -11.12 21.22
N SER A 207 3.19 -10.83 22.35
CA SER A 207 3.87 -11.89 23.13
C SER A 207 2.92 -13.03 23.55
N TRP A 208 1.62 -12.73 23.72
CA TRP A 208 0.57 -13.69 24.04
C TRP A 208 0.15 -14.61 22.87
N ARG A 209 0.53 -14.30 21.63
CA ARG A 209 0.20 -15.10 20.43
C ARG A 209 0.65 -16.55 20.56
N LYS A 210 1.85 -16.79 21.10
CA LYS A 210 2.38 -18.15 21.30
C LYS A 210 1.56 -18.94 22.31
N ALA A 211 1.16 -18.29 23.39
CA ALA A 211 0.42 -18.92 24.48
C ALA A 211 -1.04 -19.22 24.12
N ARG A 212 -1.71 -18.32 23.41
CA ARG A 212 -3.16 -18.41 23.15
C ARG A 212 -3.52 -18.88 21.75
N ARG A 213 -2.57 -18.90 20.81
CA ARG A 213 -2.81 -19.24 19.39
C ARG A 213 -4.05 -18.53 18.81
N PRO A 214 -4.09 -17.19 18.87
CA PRO A 214 -5.22 -16.44 18.34
C PRO A 214 -5.35 -16.63 16.83
N LEU A 215 -6.54 -16.35 16.31
CA LEU A 215 -6.67 -16.07 14.89
C LEU A 215 -5.87 -14.80 14.58
N TYR A 216 -4.93 -14.89 13.66
CA TYR A 216 -4.14 -13.75 13.21
C TYR A 216 -4.57 -13.39 11.80
N THR A 217 -4.88 -12.12 11.56
CA THR A 217 -5.38 -11.66 10.26
C THR A 217 -5.10 -10.17 10.07
N VAL A 218 -5.32 -9.66 8.87
CA VAL A 218 -4.92 -8.31 8.45
C VAL A 218 -6.13 -7.58 7.86
N PHE A 219 -6.35 -6.32 8.25
CA PHE A 219 -7.36 -5.48 7.62
C PHE A 219 -6.95 -5.13 6.18
N PRO A 220 -7.89 -5.17 5.23
CA PRO A 220 -7.63 -4.65 3.90
C PRO A 220 -7.40 -3.13 3.94
N LEU A 221 -6.70 -2.64 2.92
CA LEU A 221 -6.58 -1.20 2.66
C LEU A 221 -7.97 -0.57 2.42
N TRP A 222 -8.05 0.77 2.40
CA TRP A 222 -9.30 1.43 2.08
C TRP A 222 -9.56 1.39 0.57
N THR A 223 -10.83 1.43 0.16
CA THR A 223 -11.16 1.70 -1.25
C THR A 223 -11.15 3.21 -1.51
N VAL A 224 -11.14 3.59 -2.79
CA VAL A 224 -11.25 5.00 -3.20
C VAL A 224 -12.59 5.59 -2.74
N GLU A 225 -13.66 4.80 -2.83
CA GLU A 225 -15.02 5.16 -2.40
C GLU A 225 -15.08 5.36 -0.89
N GLU A 226 -14.46 4.46 -0.11
CA GLU A 226 -14.36 4.63 1.35
C GLU A 226 -13.64 5.93 1.70
N LEU A 227 -12.52 6.24 1.04
CA LEU A 227 -11.77 7.47 1.27
C LEU A 227 -12.57 8.72 0.89
N LYS A 228 -13.24 8.69 -0.26
CA LYS A 228 -14.09 9.80 -0.73
C LYS A 228 -15.23 10.07 0.23
N LEU A 229 -15.88 9.01 0.72
CA LEU A 229 -16.96 9.09 1.67
C LEU A 229 -16.47 9.65 3.02
N ALA A 230 -15.40 9.09 3.60
CA ALA A 230 -14.87 9.58 4.88
C ALA A 230 -14.30 11.00 4.79
N ALA A 231 -13.68 11.37 3.68
CA ALA A 231 -13.19 12.73 3.49
C ALA A 231 -14.33 13.75 3.63
N ARG A 232 -15.49 13.49 3.02
CA ARG A 232 -16.67 14.37 3.10
C ARG A 232 -17.28 14.47 4.50
N HIS A 233 -17.17 13.40 5.29
CA HIS A 233 -17.65 13.39 6.66
C HIS A 233 -16.65 13.96 7.66
N SER A 234 -15.41 14.23 7.25
CA SER A 234 -14.40 14.84 8.12
C SER A 234 -14.89 16.20 8.64
N PRO A 235 -14.72 16.52 9.93
CA PRO A 235 -15.05 17.84 10.46
C PRO A 235 -14.23 18.97 9.79
N ASP A 236 -13.07 18.66 9.22
CA ASP A 236 -12.25 19.61 8.47
C ASP A 236 -12.71 19.80 7.01
N PHE A 237 -13.64 18.98 6.52
CA PHE A 237 -14.08 19.02 5.12
C PHE A 237 -14.72 20.35 4.75
N LYS A 238 -15.56 20.94 5.61
CA LYS A 238 -16.23 22.21 5.26
C LYS A 238 -15.24 23.36 5.12
N LYS A 239 -14.20 23.38 5.97
CA LYS A 239 -13.10 24.33 5.87
C LYS A 239 -12.30 24.10 4.59
N PHE A 240 -12.01 22.84 4.26
CA PHE A 240 -11.34 22.46 3.02
C PHE A 240 -12.15 22.86 1.78
N GLU A 241 -13.45 22.55 1.74
CA GLU A 241 -14.38 22.90 0.66
C GLU A 241 -14.40 24.41 0.44
N THR A 242 -14.56 25.19 1.52
CA THR A 242 -14.56 26.66 1.43
C THR A 242 -13.23 27.20 0.89
N ASN A 243 -12.10 26.65 1.31
CA ASN A 243 -10.79 27.05 0.80
C ASN A 243 -10.65 26.69 -0.68
N LEU A 244 -11.02 25.46 -1.05
CA LEU A 244 -10.92 24.99 -2.43
C LEU A 244 -11.82 25.82 -3.36
N GLU A 245 -13.07 26.12 -2.97
CA GLU A 245 -13.98 26.98 -3.73
C GLU A 245 -13.41 28.41 -3.93
N GLN A 246 -12.79 28.98 -2.90
CA GLN A 246 -12.12 30.28 -3.01
C GLN A 246 -10.89 30.24 -3.93
N GLU A 247 -10.30 29.06 -4.08
CA GLU A 247 -9.13 28.77 -4.90
C GLU A 247 -9.49 28.38 -6.34
N ILE A 248 -10.70 27.91 -6.66
CA ILE A 248 -11.09 27.51 -8.02
C ILE A 248 -10.79 28.57 -9.11
N PRO A 249 -10.90 29.89 -8.86
CA PRO A 249 -10.44 30.90 -9.83
C PRO A 249 -8.92 30.81 -10.03
N VAL A 250 -8.51 30.10 -11.08
CA VAL A 250 -7.11 29.82 -11.46
C VAL A 250 -6.26 31.10 -11.53
N GLU A 251 -6.88 32.25 -11.78
CA GLU A 251 -6.24 33.56 -11.85
C GLU A 251 -5.53 33.95 -10.55
N LYS A 252 -6.01 33.48 -9.39
CA LYS A 252 -5.45 33.82 -8.07
C LYS A 252 -4.23 32.98 -7.69
N TRP A 253 -3.97 31.88 -8.41
CA TRP A 253 -2.93 30.94 -8.01
C TRP A 253 -1.50 31.45 -8.15
N ASN A 254 -1.29 32.50 -8.94
CA ASN A 254 0.02 33.13 -9.10
C ASN A 254 0.26 34.26 -8.09
N ASP A 255 -0.73 34.58 -7.26
CA ASP A 255 -0.61 35.60 -6.22
C ASP A 255 0.05 35.02 -4.95
N ALA A 256 1.31 35.42 -4.69
CA ALA A 256 2.06 35.00 -3.52
C ALA A 256 1.42 35.45 -2.20
N GLN A 257 0.71 36.59 -2.20
CA GLN A 257 -0.01 37.09 -1.02
C GLN A 257 -1.21 36.19 -0.73
N PHE A 258 -1.98 35.82 -1.76
CA PHE A 258 -3.06 34.84 -1.65
C PHE A 258 -2.56 33.50 -1.10
N LEU A 259 -1.50 32.93 -1.67
CA LEU A 259 -0.92 31.65 -1.22
C LEU A 259 -0.47 31.67 0.25
N SER A 260 -0.05 32.83 0.78
CA SER A 260 0.35 32.96 2.19
C SER A 260 -0.82 32.93 3.18
N THR A 261 -2.04 33.17 2.71
CA THR A 261 -3.26 33.14 3.55
C THR A 261 -3.89 31.76 3.66
N ILE A 262 -3.43 30.80 2.84
CA ILE A 262 -4.03 29.48 2.74
C ILE A 262 -3.42 28.55 3.79
N HIS A 263 -4.27 27.75 4.43
CA HIS A 263 -3.87 26.85 5.50
C HIS A 263 -2.96 25.70 5.03
N ASN A 264 -3.08 25.27 3.76
CA ASN A 264 -2.31 24.16 3.18
C ASN A 264 -1.77 24.49 1.76
N PRO A 265 -0.79 25.41 1.64
CA PRO A 265 -0.28 25.87 0.33
C PRO A 265 0.41 24.76 -0.48
N GLY A 266 0.83 23.67 0.18
CA GLY A 266 1.40 22.51 -0.50
C GLY A 266 0.41 21.75 -1.35
N LEU A 267 -0.83 21.68 -0.89
CA LEU A 267 -1.89 21.02 -1.63
C LEU A 267 -2.21 21.75 -2.94
N ILE A 268 -2.17 23.08 -2.95
CA ILE A 268 -2.34 23.88 -4.17
C ILE A 268 -1.20 23.63 -5.14
N LYS A 269 0.04 23.66 -4.64
CA LYS A 269 1.21 23.37 -5.49
C LYS A 269 1.09 21.97 -6.09
N PHE A 270 0.69 21.00 -5.28
CA PHE A 270 0.44 19.64 -5.75
C PHE A 270 -0.67 19.57 -6.79
N HIS A 271 -1.79 20.26 -6.59
CA HIS A 271 -2.87 20.33 -7.56
C HIS A 271 -2.43 20.94 -8.91
N LYS A 272 -1.57 21.98 -8.88
CA LYS A 272 -0.93 22.50 -10.10
C LYS A 272 -0.07 21.45 -10.81
N GLU A 273 0.68 20.65 -10.04
CA GLU A 273 1.51 19.56 -10.56
C GLU A 273 0.68 18.43 -11.18
N LEU A 274 -0.55 18.21 -10.69
CA LEU A 274 -1.52 17.26 -11.28
C LEU A 274 -2.19 17.78 -12.55
N SER A 275 -2.25 19.11 -12.71
CA SER A 275 -2.89 19.80 -13.83
C SER A 275 -1.90 20.43 -14.84
N PRO A 276 -0.77 19.80 -15.22
CA PRO A 276 0.30 20.49 -15.94
C PRO A 276 -0.06 20.83 -17.40
N GLU A 277 -1.22 20.40 -17.92
CA GLU A 277 -1.61 20.60 -19.33
C GLU A 277 -3.12 20.80 -19.52
N VAL A 278 -3.75 21.69 -18.75
CA VAL A 278 -4.75 22.55 -19.42
C VAL A 278 -3.93 23.56 -20.20
N GLN A 279 -3.38 23.13 -21.35
CA GLN A 279 -2.76 24.06 -22.29
C GLN A 279 -3.83 25.10 -22.64
N PRO A 280 -3.60 26.40 -22.38
CA PRO A 280 -4.57 27.46 -22.71
C PRO A 280 -4.98 27.46 -24.19
N GLU A 281 -4.16 26.84 -25.04
CA GLU A 281 -4.25 26.91 -26.49
C GLU A 281 -5.08 25.79 -27.13
N LEU A 282 -5.38 24.68 -26.43
CA LEU A 282 -6.04 23.50 -27.04
C LEU A 282 -7.50 23.27 -26.63
N SER A 283 -8.04 23.95 -25.60
CA SER A 283 -9.49 23.97 -25.34
C SER A 283 -9.87 25.06 -24.33
N PRO A 284 -10.43 26.21 -24.74
CA PRO A 284 -10.86 27.28 -23.84
C PRO A 284 -12.09 26.99 -22.97
N LYS A 285 -12.57 25.75 -22.83
CA LYS A 285 -14.00 25.53 -22.48
C LYS A 285 -14.36 24.57 -21.36
N VAL A 286 -13.42 23.98 -20.63
CA VAL A 286 -13.80 23.25 -19.42
C VAL A 286 -12.77 23.55 -18.33
N GLN A 287 -12.86 24.75 -17.75
CA GLN A 287 -12.44 24.84 -16.36
C GLN A 287 -13.34 23.86 -15.59
N PRO A 288 -12.84 23.09 -14.62
CA PRO A 288 -13.71 22.29 -13.76
C PRO A 288 -14.65 23.26 -13.03
N GLU A 289 -15.86 23.45 -13.57
CA GLU A 289 -16.83 24.43 -13.07
C GLU A 289 -17.41 23.97 -11.72
N LEU A 290 -17.19 22.71 -11.35
CA LEU A 290 -17.75 22.08 -10.17
C LEU A 290 -16.65 21.65 -9.20
N PHE A 291 -16.80 22.09 -7.94
CA PHE A 291 -15.99 21.65 -6.79
C PHE A 291 -15.73 20.14 -6.77
N GLU A 292 -16.74 19.34 -7.12
CA GLU A 292 -16.67 17.88 -7.11
C GLU A 292 -15.61 17.29 -8.06
N GLU A 293 -15.36 17.94 -9.19
CA GLU A 293 -14.33 17.50 -10.13
C GLU A 293 -12.94 17.79 -9.58
N VAL A 294 -12.73 19.01 -9.04
CA VAL A 294 -11.47 19.41 -8.41
C VAL A 294 -11.18 18.55 -7.18
N PHE A 295 -12.18 18.32 -6.33
CA PHE A 295 -12.05 17.44 -5.17
C PHE A 295 -11.67 16.02 -5.59
N GLY A 296 -12.31 15.48 -6.64
CA GLY A 296 -11.96 14.18 -7.21
C GLY A 296 -10.50 14.12 -7.66
N ILE A 297 -10.06 15.08 -8.49
CA ILE A 297 -8.68 15.16 -9.00
C ILE A 297 -7.67 15.25 -7.84
N VAL A 298 -7.93 16.10 -6.85
CA VAL A 298 -7.04 16.25 -5.69
C VAL A 298 -6.97 14.96 -4.88
N LEU A 299 -8.11 14.33 -4.58
CA LEU A 299 -8.15 13.08 -3.82
C LEU A 299 -7.44 11.95 -4.57
N ASP A 300 -7.71 11.78 -5.86
CA ASP A 300 -7.07 10.75 -6.71
C ASP A 300 -5.56 10.97 -6.79
N GLY A 301 -5.11 12.22 -6.92
CA GLY A 301 -3.70 12.55 -6.86
C GLY A 301 -3.07 12.22 -5.51
N LEU A 302 -3.74 12.53 -4.41
CA LEU A 302 -3.26 12.19 -3.06
C LEU A 302 -3.19 10.67 -2.86
N ILE A 303 -4.18 9.91 -3.34
CA ILE A 303 -4.18 8.44 -3.32
C ILE A 303 -3.03 7.90 -4.17
N SER A 304 -2.85 8.41 -5.39
CA SER A 304 -1.74 8.03 -6.27
C SER A 304 -0.38 8.33 -5.63
N ARG A 305 -0.30 9.36 -4.77
CA ARG A 305 0.94 9.76 -4.10
C ARG A 305 1.20 9.00 -2.80
N PHE A 306 0.20 8.86 -1.94
CA PHE A 306 0.35 8.38 -0.56
C PHE A 306 -0.33 7.03 -0.29
N GLY A 307 -1.04 6.48 -1.27
CA GLY A 307 -1.71 5.20 -1.18
C GLY A 307 -3.10 5.27 -0.59
N LEU A 308 -3.63 4.10 -0.27
CA LEU A 308 -4.98 3.90 0.25
C LEU A 308 -5.03 3.87 1.79
N VAL A 309 -4.23 4.72 2.44
CA VAL A 309 -4.18 4.85 3.91
C VAL A 309 -4.77 6.20 4.32
N PRO A 310 -5.96 6.23 4.95
CA PRO A 310 -6.68 7.47 5.27
C PRO A 310 -5.87 8.46 6.06
N ARG A 311 -5.08 8.00 7.04
CA ARG A 311 -4.21 8.87 7.82
C ARG A 311 -3.30 9.71 6.92
N GLU A 312 -2.57 9.08 6.01
CA GLU A 312 -1.62 9.76 5.14
C GLU A 312 -2.35 10.70 4.17
N VAL A 313 -3.48 10.24 3.59
CA VAL A 313 -4.28 11.03 2.63
C VAL A 313 -4.92 12.24 3.31
N PHE A 314 -5.57 12.05 4.46
CA PHE A 314 -6.30 13.10 5.18
C PHE A 314 -5.37 14.07 5.90
N ASP A 315 -4.23 13.60 6.45
CA ASP A 315 -3.22 14.50 6.99
C ASP A 315 -2.63 15.38 5.88
N ALA A 316 -2.41 14.83 4.67
CA ALA A 316 -1.95 15.62 3.55
C ALA A 316 -3.03 16.60 3.02
N MET A 317 -4.29 16.18 3.01
CA MET A 317 -5.43 16.98 2.51
C MET A 317 -5.79 18.12 3.48
N PHE A 318 -6.06 17.80 4.74
CA PHE A 318 -6.65 18.74 5.70
C PHE A 318 -5.61 19.46 6.57
N ASN A 319 -4.47 18.82 6.85
CA ASN A 319 -3.49 19.32 7.81
C ASN A 319 -2.29 19.99 7.14
N ASN A 320 -1.32 19.20 6.68
CA ASN A 320 -0.05 19.71 6.17
C ASN A 320 0.54 18.78 5.10
N PHE A 321 0.27 19.09 3.83
CA PHE A 321 0.79 18.32 2.70
C PHE A 321 2.32 18.19 2.72
N HIS A 322 3.04 19.28 3.05
CA HIS A 322 4.50 19.30 2.98
C HIS A 322 5.15 18.40 4.01
N GLU A 323 4.62 18.35 5.23
CA GLU A 323 5.16 17.49 6.29
C GLU A 323 4.95 16.02 5.96
N VAL A 324 3.77 15.64 5.47
CA VAL A 324 3.50 14.27 5.01
C VAL A 324 4.41 13.94 3.83
N ALA A 325 4.46 14.78 2.78
CA ALA A 325 5.34 14.58 1.64
C ALA A 325 6.82 14.42 2.05
N LYS A 326 7.33 15.28 2.94
CA LYS A 326 8.70 15.20 3.46
C LYS A 326 8.94 13.93 4.26
N ALA A 327 7.96 13.48 5.04
CA ALA A 327 8.03 12.25 5.81
C ALA A 327 8.16 11.00 4.92
N HIS A 328 7.42 10.97 3.80
CA HIS A 328 7.53 9.95 2.75
C HIS A 328 8.86 10.05 1.98
N ASP A 329 9.24 11.26 1.54
CA ASP A 329 10.51 11.47 0.83
C ASP A 329 11.73 11.12 1.72
N SER A 330 11.60 11.31 3.04
CA SER A 330 12.62 10.88 4.00
C SER A 330 12.70 9.37 4.14
N ALA A 331 11.57 8.66 3.99
CA ALA A 331 11.53 7.21 4.01
C ALA A 331 12.24 6.60 2.79
N LEU A 332 12.23 7.29 1.63
CA LEU A 332 12.95 6.88 0.43
C LEU A 332 14.49 6.86 0.58
N ASN A 333 15.03 7.31 1.72
CA ASN A 333 16.46 7.18 2.03
C ASN A 333 16.87 5.73 2.43
N LEU A 334 15.91 4.82 2.58
CA LEU A 334 16.17 3.42 2.91
C LEU A 334 16.91 2.67 1.80
N SER A 335 17.83 1.79 2.18
CA SER A 335 18.56 0.90 1.27
C SER A 335 17.73 -0.29 0.77
N PHE A 336 18.20 -0.93 -0.31
CA PHE A 336 17.65 -2.23 -0.72
C PHE A 336 17.73 -3.26 0.42
N ASP A 337 18.81 -3.25 1.21
CA ASP A 337 18.96 -4.14 2.37
C ASP A 337 17.92 -3.83 3.46
N ASP A 338 17.59 -2.54 3.66
CA ASP A 338 16.54 -2.15 4.61
C ASP A 338 15.14 -2.55 4.12
N LEU A 339 14.88 -2.45 2.81
CA LEU A 339 13.63 -2.91 2.21
C LEU A 339 13.51 -4.44 2.29
N GLU A 340 14.56 -5.18 1.94
CA GLU A 340 14.65 -6.63 2.09
C GLU A 340 14.40 -7.04 3.55
N LYS A 341 15.08 -6.41 4.50
CA LYS A 341 14.88 -6.66 5.94
C LYS A 341 13.44 -6.38 6.37
N ALA A 342 12.83 -5.29 5.90
CA ALA A 342 11.46 -4.94 6.26
C ALA A 342 10.45 -5.99 5.74
N VAL A 343 10.61 -6.45 4.51
CA VAL A 343 9.78 -7.50 3.91
C VAL A 343 10.00 -8.85 4.60
N ASP A 344 11.26 -9.22 4.84
CA ASP A 344 11.60 -10.45 5.56
C ASP A 344 10.99 -10.47 6.96
N ASP A 345 11.03 -9.34 7.66
CA ASP A 345 10.39 -9.21 8.97
C ASP A 345 8.87 -9.41 8.86
N LEU A 346 8.20 -8.85 7.85
CA LEU A 346 6.76 -9.08 7.67
C LEU A 346 6.42 -10.57 7.40
N ASN A 347 7.25 -11.27 6.62
CA ASN A 347 7.04 -12.67 6.27
C ASN A 347 7.48 -13.68 7.34
N ARG A 348 8.35 -13.28 8.27
CA ARG A 348 8.74 -14.17 9.38
C ARG A 348 7.52 -14.54 10.22
N PRO A 349 7.42 -15.78 10.73
CA PRO A 349 6.49 -16.11 11.81
C PRO A 349 6.70 -15.19 13.03
N GLU A 350 7.95 -14.79 13.27
CA GLU A 350 8.44 -13.93 14.36
C GLU A 350 9.39 -12.80 13.89
N PRO A 351 8.92 -11.73 13.23
CA PRO A 351 9.65 -10.49 12.97
C PRO A 351 10.34 -9.92 14.19
N SER A 352 11.44 -9.24 13.91
CA SER A 352 12.14 -8.42 14.88
C SER A 352 11.24 -7.29 15.43
N ALA A 353 11.55 -6.76 16.61
CA ALA A 353 10.81 -5.61 17.18
C ALA A 353 11.03 -4.29 16.39
N ASP A 354 11.91 -4.29 15.39
CA ASP A 354 12.44 -3.12 14.67
C ASP A 354 11.60 -2.74 13.41
N VAL A 355 10.45 -3.38 13.19
CA VAL A 355 9.56 -3.13 12.01
C VAL A 355 9.01 -1.69 11.97
N ARG A 356 9.21 -0.89 13.02
CA ARG A 356 8.85 0.54 13.06
C ARG A 356 9.77 1.46 12.28
N GLY A 357 10.73 0.90 11.54
CA GLY A 357 11.46 1.66 10.54
C GLY A 357 10.54 2.44 9.60
N PRO A 358 11.09 3.36 8.80
CA PRO A 358 10.34 4.11 7.79
C PRO A 358 9.71 3.22 6.69
N SER A 359 9.85 1.90 6.77
CA SER A 359 9.25 0.90 5.88
C SER A 359 7.72 1.01 5.79
N HIS A 360 6.98 1.25 6.88
CA HIS A 360 5.51 1.39 6.81
C HIS A 360 5.03 2.61 6.00
N ARG A 361 5.94 3.53 5.65
CA ARG A 361 5.67 4.64 4.73
C ARG A 361 6.05 4.32 3.28
N LEU A 362 6.78 3.23 3.06
CA LEU A 362 7.18 2.76 1.74
C LEU A 362 6.32 1.61 1.26
N ILE A 363 6.04 0.64 2.15
CA ILE A 363 5.33 -0.58 1.82
C ILE A 363 3.99 -0.67 2.55
N SER A 364 2.99 -1.16 1.83
CA SER A 364 1.68 -1.51 2.35
C SER A 364 1.61 -3.00 2.69
N ILE A 365 0.65 -3.35 3.55
CA ILE A 365 0.25 -4.73 3.78
C ILE A 365 -1.25 -4.77 3.59
N ASN A 366 -1.72 -5.70 2.77
CA ASN A 366 -3.10 -5.82 2.38
C ASN A 366 -3.55 -7.27 2.53
N ASN A 367 -4.80 -7.49 2.92
CA ASN A 367 -5.40 -8.82 2.87
C ASN A 367 -6.27 -8.90 1.63
N VAL A 368 -5.86 -9.72 0.66
CA VAL A 368 -6.63 -9.98 -0.57
C VAL A 368 -7.49 -11.24 -0.46
N GLY A 369 -7.35 -11.98 0.65
CA GLY A 369 -8.14 -13.18 0.95
C GLY A 369 -9.31 -12.88 1.89
N THR A 370 -9.77 -13.93 2.58
CA THR A 370 -10.80 -13.78 3.63
C THR A 370 -10.13 -13.49 4.97
N PHE A 371 -10.89 -13.19 6.03
CA PHE A 371 -10.28 -13.02 7.36
C PHE A 371 -9.84 -14.36 7.99
N GLU A 372 -10.46 -15.48 7.61
CA GLU A 372 -10.12 -16.83 8.10
C GLU A 372 -8.97 -17.47 7.32
N ASP A 373 -8.97 -17.29 6.00
CA ASP A 373 -7.92 -17.70 5.07
C ASP A 373 -7.32 -16.44 4.44
N TYR A 374 -6.57 -15.69 5.25
CA TYR A 374 -6.01 -14.43 4.82
C TYR A 374 -4.85 -14.66 3.86
N GLN A 375 -4.84 -13.88 2.79
CA GLN A 375 -3.76 -13.86 1.81
C GLN A 375 -3.09 -12.51 1.92
N LEU A 376 -1.86 -12.52 2.43
CA LEU A 376 -1.08 -11.32 2.62
C LEU A 376 -0.48 -10.88 1.30
N GLU A 377 -0.75 -9.63 0.94
CA GLU A 377 -0.08 -8.93 -0.15
C GLU A 377 0.77 -7.80 0.45
N ILE A 378 2.03 -7.75 0.03
CA ILE A 378 3.00 -6.73 0.37
C ILE A 378 3.35 -6.01 -0.94
N ASP A 379 3.08 -4.73 -0.98
CA ASP A 379 3.36 -3.87 -2.12
C ASP A 379 3.97 -2.54 -1.65
N PHE A 380 4.37 -1.68 -2.56
CA PHE A 380 4.55 -0.27 -2.23
C PHE A 380 3.24 0.32 -1.73
N LEU A 381 3.36 1.38 -0.94
CA LEU A 381 2.22 2.10 -0.44
C LEU A 381 1.47 2.82 -1.57
N SER A 382 2.20 3.29 -2.59
CA SER A 382 1.63 3.91 -3.79
C SER A 382 2.53 3.73 -5.02
N PRO A 383 1.98 3.84 -6.25
CA PRO A 383 2.79 3.84 -7.47
C PRO A 383 3.83 4.97 -7.50
N ALA A 384 3.50 6.16 -7.00
CA ALA A 384 4.44 7.28 -6.97
C ALA A 384 5.64 7.02 -6.03
N ILE A 385 5.41 6.32 -4.91
CA ILE A 385 6.47 5.91 -4.00
C ILE A 385 7.36 4.87 -4.68
N ALA A 386 6.76 3.87 -5.36
CA ALA A 386 7.50 2.89 -6.14
C ALA A 386 8.40 3.56 -7.19
N GLU A 387 7.84 4.48 -7.98
CA GLU A 387 8.56 5.21 -9.02
C GLU A 387 9.73 6.02 -8.45
N LYS A 388 9.51 6.79 -7.38
CA LYS A 388 10.57 7.59 -6.74
C LYS A 388 11.65 6.71 -6.11
N PHE A 389 11.25 5.65 -5.42
CA PHE A 389 12.17 4.67 -4.83
C PHE A 389 13.05 4.11 -5.94
N TYR A 390 12.43 3.61 -7.00
CA TYR A 390 13.12 3.03 -8.12
C TYR A 390 14.07 4.00 -8.83
N LYS A 391 13.62 5.21 -9.21
CA LYS A 391 14.45 6.24 -9.86
C LYS A 391 15.72 6.51 -9.07
N ARG A 392 15.60 6.68 -7.75
CA ARG A 392 16.73 6.95 -6.87
C ARG A 392 17.73 5.79 -6.82
N TRP A 393 17.23 4.56 -6.78
CA TRP A 393 18.03 3.38 -6.50
C TRP A 393 18.70 2.77 -7.73
N LEU A 394 18.01 2.81 -8.86
CA LEU A 394 18.53 2.30 -10.11
C LEU A 394 19.78 3.06 -10.58
N ASP A 395 19.83 4.36 -10.26
CA ASP A 395 21.02 5.19 -10.48
C ASP A 395 22.19 4.81 -9.56
N ALA A 396 21.91 4.17 -8.42
CA ALA A 396 22.92 3.72 -7.49
C ALA A 396 23.50 2.33 -7.84
N SER A 397 22.65 1.33 -8.16
CA SER A 397 23.10 -0.03 -8.48
C SER A 397 22.06 -0.91 -9.18
N HIS A 398 22.25 -1.13 -10.49
CA HIS A 398 21.45 -2.07 -11.27
C HIS A 398 21.57 -3.53 -10.78
N VAL A 399 22.78 -3.94 -10.37
CA VAL A 399 23.03 -5.30 -9.89
C VAL A 399 22.24 -5.58 -8.60
N LYS A 400 22.24 -4.62 -7.66
CA LYS A 400 21.49 -4.78 -6.42
C LYS A 400 19.99 -4.82 -6.68
N ALA A 401 19.47 -3.94 -7.56
CA ALA A 401 18.07 -3.97 -7.96
C ALA A 401 17.63 -5.34 -8.49
N GLY A 402 18.42 -5.95 -9.40
CA GLY A 402 18.16 -7.30 -9.90
C GLY A 402 18.16 -8.36 -8.80
N SER A 403 19.14 -8.34 -7.89
CA SER A 403 19.17 -9.28 -6.76
C SER A 403 17.99 -9.10 -5.79
N THR A 404 17.55 -7.87 -5.56
CA THR A 404 16.39 -7.58 -4.70
C THR A 404 15.09 -8.05 -5.36
N ILE A 405 14.91 -7.83 -6.66
CA ILE A 405 13.77 -8.38 -7.42
C ILE A 405 13.78 -9.91 -7.31
N LYS A 406 14.93 -10.56 -7.47
CA LYS A 406 15.07 -12.02 -7.33
C LYS A 406 14.71 -12.51 -5.92
N HIS A 407 15.15 -11.78 -4.89
CA HIS A 407 14.79 -12.08 -3.50
C HIS A 407 13.27 -12.04 -3.28
N PHE A 408 12.62 -10.98 -3.76
CA PHE A 408 11.16 -10.84 -3.62
C PHE A 408 10.37 -11.82 -4.50
N LEU A 409 10.84 -12.19 -5.69
CA LEU A 409 10.18 -13.23 -6.50
C LEU A 409 10.02 -14.57 -5.75
N ALA A 410 10.94 -14.89 -4.84
CA ALA A 410 10.86 -16.09 -4.01
C ALA A 410 9.77 -16.03 -2.92
N LEU A 411 9.17 -14.86 -2.69
CA LEU A 411 8.16 -14.60 -1.66
C LEU A 411 6.79 -14.31 -2.34
N PRO A 412 5.84 -15.26 -2.32
CA PRO A 412 4.55 -15.12 -2.98
C PRO A 412 3.76 -13.86 -2.57
N GLU A 413 3.91 -13.43 -1.32
CA GLU A 413 3.21 -12.26 -0.76
C GLU A 413 3.68 -10.95 -1.39
N THR A 414 4.85 -10.92 -2.03
CA THR A 414 5.49 -9.69 -2.51
C THR A 414 5.29 -9.45 -4.01
N ARG A 415 4.40 -10.20 -4.66
CA ARG A 415 4.24 -10.15 -6.13
C ARG A 415 3.93 -8.75 -6.68
N GLY A 416 3.09 -7.97 -5.97
CA GLY A 416 2.84 -6.55 -6.29
C GLY A 416 4.12 -5.72 -6.22
N LEU A 417 4.87 -5.85 -5.13
CA LEU A 417 6.17 -5.17 -4.94
C LEU A 417 7.15 -5.50 -6.05
N VAL A 418 7.25 -6.77 -6.44
CA VAL A 418 8.11 -7.21 -7.54
C VAL A 418 7.66 -6.58 -8.85
N GLY A 419 6.36 -6.58 -9.16
CA GLY A 419 5.83 -5.97 -10.40
C GLY A 419 6.27 -4.52 -10.51
N SER A 420 6.04 -3.75 -9.45
CA SER A 420 6.43 -2.33 -9.32
C SER A 420 7.93 -2.07 -9.47
N LEU A 421 8.79 -3.03 -9.11
CA LEU A 421 10.26 -2.92 -9.28
C LEU A 421 10.73 -3.41 -10.65
N PHE A 422 10.09 -4.46 -11.17
CA PHE A 422 10.52 -5.16 -12.37
C PHE A 422 10.18 -4.39 -13.64
N GLU A 423 9.00 -3.79 -13.73
CA GLU A 423 8.60 -3.01 -14.90
C GLU A 423 9.63 -1.94 -15.27
N PRO A 424 10.01 -1.03 -14.36
CA PRO A 424 10.97 0.00 -14.74
C PRO A 424 12.40 -0.57 -14.89
N PHE A 425 12.73 -1.68 -14.21
CA PHE A 425 13.97 -2.45 -14.45
C PHE A 425 14.06 -2.96 -15.87
N ALA A 426 12.97 -3.55 -16.38
CA ALA A 426 12.86 -3.99 -17.75
C ALA A 426 13.01 -2.82 -18.73
N HIS A 427 12.30 -1.70 -18.51
CA HIS A 427 12.44 -0.50 -19.35
C HIS A 427 13.91 -0.05 -19.45
N ARG A 428 14.65 0.02 -18.33
CA ARG A 428 16.06 0.44 -18.37
C ARG A 428 16.93 -0.51 -19.18
N ILE A 429 16.76 -1.83 -19.02
CA ILE A 429 17.52 -2.83 -19.77
C ILE A 429 17.23 -2.72 -21.27
N LEU A 430 15.95 -2.59 -21.64
CA LEU A 430 15.52 -2.57 -23.03
C LEU A 430 15.89 -1.27 -23.74
N VAL A 431 15.89 -0.14 -23.03
CA VAL A 431 16.30 1.18 -23.56
C VAL A 431 17.82 1.30 -23.69
N ASN A 432 18.58 0.78 -22.72
CA ASN A 432 20.04 0.91 -22.65
C ASN A 432 20.78 -0.39 -23.01
N ALA A 433 20.20 -1.20 -23.89
CA ALA A 433 20.87 -2.40 -24.34
C ALA A 433 22.24 -2.04 -24.94
N ASP A 434 23.31 -2.69 -24.46
CA ASP A 434 24.67 -2.49 -25.00
C ASP A 434 24.65 -2.66 -26.52
N GLU A 435 25.27 -1.71 -27.25
CA GLU A 435 25.38 -1.63 -28.72
C GLU A 435 26.21 -2.81 -29.28
N THR A 436 25.68 -4.01 -29.11
CA THR A 436 26.18 -5.24 -29.70
C THR A 436 25.17 -5.65 -30.76
N ASP A 437 25.60 -5.78 -32.01
CA ASP A 437 24.77 -6.19 -33.15
C ASP A 437 24.12 -7.56 -32.88
N GLY A 438 22.98 -7.55 -32.20
CA GLY A 438 22.36 -8.74 -31.67
C GLY A 438 20.88 -8.56 -31.42
N THR A 439 20.25 -9.66 -31.08
CA THR A 439 18.83 -9.70 -30.72
C THR A 439 18.67 -10.43 -29.40
N TRP A 440 17.68 -10.01 -28.61
CA TRP A 440 17.24 -10.75 -27.46
C TRP A 440 16.47 -11.98 -27.94
N GLY A 441 16.76 -13.16 -27.39
CA GLY A 441 16.02 -14.37 -27.70
C GLY A 441 14.55 -14.21 -27.33
N LEU A 442 13.68 -14.43 -28.32
CA LEU A 442 12.23 -14.51 -28.12
C LEU A 442 11.81 -15.97 -28.15
N LYS A 443 10.87 -16.33 -27.28
CA LYS A 443 10.20 -17.63 -27.32
C LYS A 443 8.77 -17.43 -27.78
N MET A 444 8.35 -18.09 -28.85
CA MET A 444 6.97 -18.01 -29.32
C MET A 444 6.04 -18.70 -28.32
N MET A 445 4.89 -18.08 -28.05
CA MET A 445 3.79 -18.70 -27.32
C MET A 445 2.78 -19.24 -28.31
N HIS A 446 2.17 -20.37 -27.95
CA HIS A 446 1.15 -21.00 -28.78
C HIS A 446 -0.22 -20.88 -28.10
N SER A 447 -1.24 -20.54 -28.89
CA SER A 447 -2.63 -20.67 -28.48
C SER A 447 -2.97 -22.16 -28.36
N ARG A 448 -3.63 -22.53 -27.27
CA ARG A 448 -4.18 -23.87 -27.09
C ARG A 448 -5.62 -23.88 -27.56
N ASP A 449 -5.96 -24.73 -28.53
CA ASP A 449 -7.34 -25.03 -28.94
C ASP A 449 -8.16 -23.81 -29.43
N ASP A 450 -7.56 -22.91 -30.22
CA ASP A 450 -8.17 -21.65 -30.67
C ASP A 450 -8.69 -20.76 -29.53
N SER A 451 -8.19 -20.97 -28.31
CA SER A 451 -8.51 -20.12 -27.18
C SER A 451 -7.67 -18.84 -27.21
N ASN A 452 -8.17 -17.79 -26.57
CA ASN A 452 -7.40 -16.57 -26.32
C ASN A 452 -6.27 -16.79 -25.27
N VAL A 453 -5.97 -18.04 -24.90
CA VAL A 453 -4.95 -18.37 -23.91
C VAL A 453 -3.68 -18.87 -24.61
N PHE A 454 -2.63 -18.08 -24.48
CA PHE A 454 -1.30 -18.38 -24.98
C PHE A 454 -0.47 -18.98 -23.86
N THR A 455 0.21 -20.08 -24.19
CA THR A 455 1.11 -20.78 -23.26
C THR A 455 2.45 -21.01 -23.92
N LEU A 456 3.50 -20.95 -23.11
CA LEU A 456 4.84 -21.34 -23.56
C LEU A 456 4.87 -22.87 -23.64
N LEU A 457 4.98 -23.43 -24.86
CA LEU A 457 5.25 -24.87 -25.04
C LEU A 457 6.66 -25.18 -24.50
N ASP A 458 6.88 -26.45 -24.12
CA ASP A 458 8.07 -26.97 -23.44
C ASP A 458 9.33 -26.10 -23.69
N PRO A 459 9.94 -25.51 -22.64
CA PRO A 459 11.03 -24.54 -22.78
C PRO A 459 12.26 -25.07 -23.53
N GLU A 460 12.41 -26.39 -23.70
CA GLU A 460 13.48 -26.99 -24.51
C GLU A 460 13.14 -27.08 -26.01
N SER A 461 11.85 -26.98 -26.37
CA SER A 461 11.36 -27.16 -27.74
C SER A 461 11.14 -25.87 -28.52
N SER A 462 11.24 -24.69 -27.88
CA SER A 462 10.87 -23.43 -28.51
C SER A 462 11.85 -23.05 -29.63
N GLU A 463 11.35 -23.00 -30.87
CA GLU A 463 12.09 -22.42 -32.00
C GLU A 463 12.45 -20.97 -31.68
N THR A 464 13.75 -20.68 -31.61
CA THR A 464 14.26 -19.32 -31.44
C THR A 464 14.09 -18.57 -32.76
N ILE A 465 13.09 -17.68 -32.81
CA ILE A 465 12.81 -16.82 -33.96
C ILE A 465 13.80 -15.64 -33.96
N SER A 466 13.91 -14.93 -35.09
CA SER A 466 14.60 -13.63 -35.18
C SER A 466 14.24 -12.77 -33.97
N GLY A 467 15.23 -12.50 -33.11
CA GLY A 467 14.96 -11.98 -31.79
C GLY A 467 14.56 -10.51 -31.76
N PHE A 468 14.18 -10.05 -30.57
CA PHE A 468 13.83 -8.65 -30.31
C PHE A 468 15.09 -7.75 -30.41
N PRO A 469 15.08 -6.64 -31.15
CA PRO A 469 16.31 -5.88 -31.42
C PRO A 469 17.04 -5.42 -30.15
N LYS A 470 18.36 -5.66 -30.07
CA LYS A 470 19.20 -5.23 -28.95
C LYS A 470 19.93 -3.93 -29.28
N ILE A 471 19.16 -2.85 -29.34
CA ILE A 471 19.66 -1.52 -29.71
C ILE A 471 19.40 -0.51 -28.60
N LYS A 472 20.27 0.49 -28.50
CA LYS A 472 20.05 1.65 -27.65
C LYS A 472 18.95 2.53 -28.23
N ARG A 473 17.99 2.92 -27.40
CA ARG A 473 16.78 3.63 -27.85
C ARG A 473 16.64 4.99 -27.18
N LYS A 474 15.99 5.91 -27.89
CA LYS A 474 15.51 7.15 -27.29
C LYS A 474 14.21 6.84 -26.53
N LEU A 475 14.17 7.20 -25.26
CA LEU A 475 12.95 7.08 -24.46
C LEU A 475 12.02 8.28 -24.72
N VAL A 476 10.75 8.02 -24.99
CA VAL A 476 9.69 9.02 -25.11
C VAL A 476 8.51 8.60 -24.25
N SER A 477 8.11 9.46 -23.32
CA SER A 477 6.88 9.27 -22.55
C SER A 477 5.72 9.97 -23.23
N PHE A 478 4.53 9.39 -23.22
CA PHE A 478 3.36 9.98 -23.88
C PHE A 478 2.08 9.84 -23.04
N ARG A 479 1.07 10.67 -23.32
CA ARG A 479 -0.29 10.53 -22.77
C ARG A 479 -1.14 9.84 -23.82
N SER A 480 -2.07 8.97 -23.42
CA SER A 480 -2.88 8.20 -24.36
C SER A 480 -3.68 9.06 -25.35
N LYS A 481 -3.99 10.32 -25.01
CA LYS A 481 -4.70 11.27 -25.89
C LYS A 481 -3.78 12.09 -26.80
N ASP A 482 -2.48 12.07 -26.54
CA ASP A 482 -1.48 12.93 -27.16
C ASP A 482 -0.30 12.08 -27.63
N LEU A 483 -0.57 11.18 -28.58
CA LEU A 483 0.44 10.29 -29.12
C LEU A 483 1.46 11.11 -29.96
N PRO A 484 2.75 11.15 -29.56
CA PRO A 484 3.76 11.90 -30.29
C PRO A 484 4.00 11.30 -31.68
N PRO A 485 4.65 12.02 -32.60
CA PRO A 485 5.10 11.44 -33.85
C PRO A 485 5.92 10.17 -33.62
N LEU A 486 5.57 9.12 -34.38
CA LEU A 486 6.21 7.82 -34.29
C LEU A 486 7.50 7.78 -35.12
N TYR A 487 8.54 7.16 -34.56
CA TYR A 487 9.85 7.02 -35.17
C TYR A 487 10.43 5.64 -34.89
N GLU A 488 11.25 5.14 -35.82
CA GLU A 488 12.01 3.91 -35.59
C GLU A 488 12.99 4.08 -34.42
N ASN A 489 13.23 2.99 -33.69
CA ASN A 489 14.22 2.93 -32.60
C ASN A 489 13.94 3.89 -31.43
N VAL A 490 12.70 4.39 -31.34
CA VAL A 490 12.18 5.11 -30.18
C VAL A 490 11.37 4.14 -29.33
N TYR A 491 11.58 4.22 -28.02
CA TYR A 491 10.91 3.41 -27.01
C TYR A 491 9.86 4.27 -26.32
N TYR A 492 8.58 3.92 -26.49
CA TYR A 492 7.45 4.71 -26.01
C TYR A 492 6.89 4.11 -24.72
N ILE A 493 6.76 4.92 -23.67
CA ILE A 493 6.17 4.51 -22.38
C ILE A 493 4.96 5.43 -22.09
N PRO A 494 3.77 4.88 -21.80
CA PRO A 494 2.64 5.69 -21.36
C PRO A 494 2.95 6.35 -20.00
N THR A 495 2.54 7.60 -19.84
CA THR A 495 2.66 8.36 -18.58
C THR A 495 1.59 7.97 -17.56
N LEU A 496 0.48 7.41 -18.02
CA LEU A 496 -0.56 6.87 -17.15
C LEU A 496 -0.05 5.56 -16.55
N THR A 497 0.05 5.51 -15.23
CA THR A 497 0.27 4.27 -14.49
C THR A 497 -0.90 3.32 -14.79
N ASN A 498 -0.59 2.15 -15.34
CA ASN A 498 -1.53 1.10 -15.75
C ASN A 498 -2.28 1.35 -17.07
N HIS A 499 -1.56 1.63 -18.15
CA HIS A 499 -2.15 1.41 -19.47
C HIS A 499 -2.54 -0.08 -19.57
N PRO A 500 -3.80 -0.42 -19.84
CA PRO A 500 -4.33 -1.67 -19.31
C PRO A 500 -4.05 -2.87 -20.24
N LEU A 501 -3.12 -2.75 -21.18
CA LEU A 501 -2.82 -3.77 -22.20
C LEU A 501 -1.33 -3.90 -22.58
N PHE A 502 -0.55 -2.84 -22.41
CA PHE A 502 0.90 -2.84 -22.64
C PHE A 502 1.54 -1.74 -21.78
N ASP A 503 2.78 -1.96 -21.36
CA ASP A 503 3.56 -1.00 -20.56
C ASP A 503 4.54 -0.20 -21.44
N ALA A 504 4.86 -0.68 -22.64
CA ALA A 504 5.62 0.07 -23.64
C ALA A 504 5.34 -0.41 -25.06
N PHE A 505 5.73 0.39 -26.04
CA PHE A 505 5.78 -0.07 -27.43
C PHE A 505 6.97 0.51 -28.20
N LEU A 506 7.28 -0.09 -29.36
CA LEU A 506 8.23 0.44 -30.33
C LEU A 506 7.91 0.01 -31.75
N LEU A 507 8.48 0.73 -32.71
CA LEU A 507 8.37 0.43 -34.13
C LEU A 507 9.69 -0.08 -34.70
N SER A 508 9.59 -1.06 -35.59
CA SER A 508 10.69 -1.48 -36.47
C SER A 508 10.23 -1.55 -37.92
N PHE A 509 11.06 -1.08 -38.84
CA PHE A 509 10.79 -1.15 -40.26
C PHE A 509 11.61 -2.28 -40.88
N SER A 510 10.96 -3.10 -41.71
CA SER A 510 11.69 -4.08 -42.50
C SER A 510 12.71 -3.37 -43.40
N PRO A 511 13.91 -3.94 -43.67
CA PRO A 511 14.86 -3.40 -44.64
C PRO A 511 14.26 -3.20 -46.04
N SER A 512 13.21 -3.97 -46.39
CA SER A 512 12.48 -3.79 -47.65
C SER A 512 11.53 -2.59 -47.65
N GLY A 513 11.23 -2.03 -46.48
CA GLY A 513 10.23 -0.98 -46.26
C GLY A 513 8.79 -1.44 -46.47
N LEU A 514 8.56 -2.73 -46.76
CA LEU A 514 7.25 -3.25 -47.14
C LEU A 514 6.36 -3.59 -45.94
N THR A 515 6.96 -3.96 -44.81
CA THR A 515 6.25 -4.37 -43.60
C THR A 515 6.72 -3.54 -42.42
N GLN A 516 5.75 -3.05 -41.66
CA GLN A 516 5.97 -2.27 -40.45
C GLN A 516 5.56 -3.13 -39.27
N ARG A 517 6.37 -3.16 -38.23
CA ARG A 517 6.12 -4.02 -37.08
C ARG A 517 6.01 -3.20 -35.82
N LEU A 518 4.87 -3.35 -35.15
CA LEU A 518 4.54 -2.75 -33.88
C LEU A 518 4.77 -3.78 -32.78
N TRP A 519 5.77 -3.52 -31.93
CA TRP A 519 6.04 -4.36 -30.78
C TRP A 519 5.34 -3.78 -29.56
N LEU A 520 4.46 -4.55 -28.94
CA LEU A 520 3.74 -4.18 -27.72
C LEU A 520 4.33 -4.98 -26.55
N LEU A 521 4.93 -4.28 -25.60
CA LEU A 521 5.64 -4.89 -24.47
C LEU A 521 4.76 -4.83 -23.23
N GLN A 522 4.55 -5.99 -22.61
CA GLN A 522 3.94 -6.08 -21.29
C GLN A 522 4.91 -6.74 -20.33
N MET A 523 5.27 -6.02 -19.28
CA MET A 523 6.11 -6.48 -18.19
C MET A 523 5.22 -7.20 -17.20
N THR A 524 5.65 -8.40 -16.79
CA THR A 524 4.89 -9.15 -15.80
C THR A 524 5.77 -10.04 -14.93
N THR A 525 5.32 -10.20 -13.70
CA THR A 525 5.85 -11.11 -12.69
C THR A 525 4.79 -12.13 -12.25
N SER A 526 3.59 -12.05 -12.84
CA SER A 526 2.46 -12.93 -12.58
C SER A 526 2.47 -14.12 -13.53
N LYS A 527 2.13 -15.30 -13.00
CA LYS A 527 1.95 -16.52 -13.79
C LYS A 527 0.76 -16.42 -14.76
N LEU A 528 -0.23 -15.61 -14.43
CA LEU A 528 -1.42 -15.36 -15.23
C LEU A 528 -1.59 -13.86 -15.43
N HIS A 529 -1.50 -13.41 -16.67
CA HIS A 529 -1.79 -12.04 -17.04
C HIS A 529 -3.03 -11.98 -17.95
N ARG A 530 -3.87 -10.97 -17.74
CA ARG A 530 -5.05 -10.70 -18.55
C ARG A 530 -4.97 -9.24 -18.99
N GLY A 531 -4.92 -9.01 -20.29
CA GLY A 531 -5.05 -7.66 -20.81
C GLY A 531 -6.49 -7.15 -20.66
N SER A 532 -6.67 -5.83 -20.71
CA SER A 532 -7.98 -5.17 -20.74
C SER A 532 -8.34 -4.75 -22.16
N HIS A 533 -9.63 -4.82 -22.47
CA HIS A 533 -10.17 -4.31 -23.72
C HIS A 533 -10.05 -2.78 -23.86
N MET A 534 -9.83 -2.05 -22.77
CA MET A 534 -9.68 -0.60 -22.85
C MET A 534 -8.41 -0.16 -23.63
N GLY A 535 -7.39 -1.03 -23.72
CA GLY A 535 -6.16 -0.71 -24.45
C GLY A 535 -6.30 -0.71 -25.97
N TYR A 536 -7.39 -1.24 -26.53
CA TYR A 536 -7.58 -1.37 -27.98
C TYR A 536 -7.64 -0.04 -28.70
N ALA A 537 -8.32 0.94 -28.11
CA ALA A 537 -8.46 2.26 -28.73
C ALA A 537 -7.08 2.88 -29.02
N VAL A 538 -6.15 2.73 -28.07
CA VAL A 538 -4.79 3.26 -28.18
C VAL A 538 -3.97 2.48 -29.21
N ILE A 539 -4.10 1.14 -29.28
CA ILE A 539 -3.42 0.35 -30.31
C ILE A 539 -3.90 0.76 -31.71
N ASN A 540 -5.22 0.90 -31.90
CA ASN A 540 -5.78 1.31 -33.18
C ASN A 540 -5.37 2.73 -33.57
N GLU A 541 -5.25 3.63 -32.60
CA GLU A 541 -4.71 4.98 -32.81
C GLU A 541 -3.23 4.95 -33.22
N ILE A 542 -2.41 4.12 -32.58
CA ILE A 542 -1.01 3.89 -32.97
C ILE A 542 -0.95 3.37 -34.41
N ILE A 543 -1.72 2.32 -34.75
CA ILE A 543 -1.76 1.76 -36.11
C ILE A 543 -2.23 2.79 -37.14
N ALA A 544 -3.25 3.59 -36.81
CA ALA A 544 -3.73 4.65 -37.69
C ALA A 544 -2.65 5.71 -37.94
N GLN A 545 -1.89 6.10 -36.92
CA GLN A 545 -0.80 7.06 -37.05
C GLN A 545 0.37 6.50 -37.87
N ILE A 546 0.71 5.22 -37.68
CA ILE A 546 1.70 4.49 -38.48
C ILE A 546 1.32 4.56 -39.97
N ASN A 547 0.07 4.20 -40.29
CA ASN A 547 -0.44 4.23 -41.67
C ASN A 547 -0.44 5.65 -42.26
N GLN A 548 -0.83 6.65 -41.48
CA GLN A 548 -0.86 8.05 -41.92
C GLN A 548 0.55 8.59 -42.23
N GLN A 549 1.56 8.23 -41.45
CA GLN A 549 2.94 8.68 -41.67
C GLN A 549 3.58 8.06 -42.92
N HIS A 550 3.08 6.89 -43.33
CA HIS A 550 3.62 6.11 -44.45
C HIS A 550 2.85 6.27 -45.77
N GLU A 551 1.76 7.04 -45.80
CA GLU A 551 1.15 7.39 -47.08
C GLU A 551 2.21 8.01 -47.99
N PRO A 552 2.54 7.35 -49.12
CA PRO A 552 3.63 7.80 -49.98
C PRO A 552 3.30 9.23 -50.36
N ARG A 553 4.17 10.18 -49.96
CA ARG A 553 4.04 11.58 -50.35
C ARG A 553 4.00 11.60 -51.87
N LEU A 554 2.79 11.60 -52.42
CA LEU A 554 2.53 11.51 -53.86
C LEU A 554 3.31 12.65 -54.47
N SER A 555 4.47 12.32 -55.04
CA SER A 555 5.33 13.32 -55.64
C SER A 555 4.52 13.86 -56.80
N ALA A 556 4.15 15.14 -56.71
CA ALA A 556 3.10 15.77 -57.50
C ALA A 556 3.43 15.95 -59.00
N LYS A 557 4.25 15.08 -59.60
CA LYS A 557 4.74 15.21 -60.97
C LYS A 557 4.79 13.85 -61.68
N GLY A 558 3.62 13.39 -62.15
CA GLY A 558 3.54 12.32 -63.14
C GLY A 558 2.13 11.78 -63.29
N GLU A 559 1.43 12.16 -64.36
CA GLU A 559 0.06 11.73 -64.72
C GLU A 559 -0.06 10.25 -65.14
N GLY A 560 0.68 9.35 -64.49
CA GLY A 560 0.51 7.92 -64.65
C GLY A 560 -0.49 7.41 -63.61
N LYS A 561 -1.63 6.86 -64.04
CA LYS A 561 -2.53 6.03 -63.22
C LYS A 561 -1.75 4.85 -62.62
N ARG A 562 -1.05 5.07 -61.50
CA ARG A 562 -0.60 3.97 -60.64
C ARG A 562 -1.81 3.52 -59.84
N ARG A 563 -2.01 2.20 -59.77
CA ARG A 563 -2.96 1.60 -58.83
C ARG A 563 -2.61 2.15 -57.45
N ALA A 564 -3.63 2.54 -56.68
CA ALA A 564 -3.41 2.85 -55.28
C ALA A 564 -2.84 1.58 -54.65
N ASP A 565 -1.55 1.59 -54.33
CA ASP A 565 -0.91 0.49 -53.63
C ASP A 565 -1.61 0.39 -52.26
N GLU A 566 -2.08 -0.81 -51.91
CA GLU A 566 -2.71 -1.05 -50.61
C GLU A 566 -1.71 -0.66 -49.50
N PRO A 567 -2.19 -0.06 -48.40
CA PRO A 567 -1.32 0.30 -47.29
C PRO A 567 -0.59 -0.94 -46.80
N SER A 568 0.73 -0.81 -46.60
CA SER A 568 1.55 -1.86 -46.02
C SER A 568 0.93 -2.38 -44.72
N PRO A 569 0.71 -3.70 -44.58
CA PRO A 569 0.16 -4.24 -43.34
C PRO A 569 1.11 -3.96 -42.16
N VAL A 570 0.51 -3.63 -41.02
CA VAL A 570 1.23 -3.46 -39.75
C VAL A 570 1.15 -4.78 -38.99
N GLU A 571 2.27 -5.49 -38.86
CA GLU A 571 2.37 -6.68 -38.02
C GLU A 571 2.39 -6.26 -36.54
N VAL A 572 1.57 -6.90 -35.71
CA VAL A 572 1.49 -6.61 -34.27
C VAL A 572 2.06 -7.77 -33.48
N ASP A 573 3.19 -7.53 -32.83
CA ASP A 573 3.90 -8.52 -32.03
C ASP A 573 3.78 -8.17 -30.54
N PHE A 574 3.08 -9.01 -29.78
CA PHE A 574 3.02 -8.89 -28.33
C PHE A 574 4.23 -9.58 -27.70
N VAL A 575 4.92 -8.87 -26.81
CA VAL A 575 6.10 -9.36 -26.11
C VAL A 575 5.87 -9.29 -24.61
N LEU A 576 5.73 -10.47 -24.02
CA LEU A 576 5.72 -10.67 -22.59
C LEU A 576 7.11 -10.61 -22.01
N VAL A 577 7.43 -9.51 -21.35
CA VAL A 577 8.72 -9.31 -20.69
C VAL A 577 8.62 -9.82 -19.26
N ARG A 578 9.48 -10.78 -18.89
CA ARG A 578 9.48 -11.37 -17.55
C ARG A 578 10.90 -11.63 -17.03
N PRO A 579 11.09 -11.80 -15.71
CA PRO A 579 12.35 -12.26 -15.16
C PRO A 579 12.74 -13.66 -15.66
N THR A 580 14.03 -13.91 -15.91
CA THR A 580 14.53 -15.26 -16.20
C THR A 580 14.33 -16.21 -15.01
N GLY A 581 13.96 -17.46 -15.27
CA GLY A 581 13.87 -18.53 -14.27
C GLY A 581 12.48 -18.76 -13.66
N GLU A 582 11.48 -18.00 -14.10
CA GLU A 582 10.08 -18.24 -13.74
C GLU A 582 9.47 -19.37 -14.60
N GLU A 583 8.61 -20.19 -13.99
CA GLU A 583 7.97 -21.37 -14.61
C GLU A 583 6.88 -20.99 -15.65
N GLU A 584 6.06 -21.94 -16.09
CA GLU A 584 4.97 -21.79 -17.07
C GLU A 584 4.19 -20.48 -16.86
N HIS A 585 4.10 -19.66 -17.92
CA HIS A 585 3.30 -18.44 -17.94
C HIS A 585 2.15 -18.58 -18.92
N ARG A 586 1.02 -18.05 -18.49
CA ARG A 586 -0.21 -18.00 -19.27
C ARG A 586 -0.58 -16.56 -19.53
N TRP A 587 -0.78 -16.26 -20.80
CA TRP A 587 -1.31 -14.99 -21.22
C TRP A 587 -2.71 -15.19 -21.75
N VAL A 588 -3.65 -14.40 -21.24
CA VAL A 588 -4.98 -14.35 -21.81
C VAL A 588 -5.07 -13.07 -22.61
N LEU A 589 -5.15 -13.23 -23.93
CA LEU A 589 -5.42 -12.16 -24.87
C LEU A 589 -6.83 -11.62 -24.56
N PRO A 590 -7.00 -10.30 -24.40
CA PRO A 590 -8.34 -9.75 -24.19
C PRO A 590 -9.26 -10.05 -25.38
N GLU A 591 -10.57 -10.06 -25.11
CA GLU A 591 -11.60 -10.23 -26.13
C GLU A 591 -11.57 -9.08 -27.14
N GLY A 592 -11.53 -9.39 -28.45
CA GLY A 592 -11.47 -8.42 -29.54
C GLY A 592 -10.11 -8.36 -30.24
N LEU A 593 -9.04 -8.89 -29.64
CA LEU A 593 -7.72 -8.96 -30.27
C LEU A 593 -7.62 -10.10 -31.30
N ASP A 594 -8.52 -11.08 -31.21
CA ASP A 594 -8.76 -12.11 -32.22
C ASP A 594 -9.20 -11.54 -33.58
N GLN A 595 -9.61 -10.26 -33.62
CA GLN A 595 -9.94 -9.55 -34.86
C GLN A 595 -8.71 -8.97 -35.57
N LEU A 596 -7.56 -8.87 -34.90
CA LEU A 596 -6.32 -8.50 -35.56
C LEU A 596 -5.78 -9.76 -36.25
N GLU A 597 -5.76 -9.73 -37.58
CA GLU A 597 -5.09 -10.76 -38.37
C GLU A 597 -3.59 -10.77 -37.99
N ASP A 598 -3.02 -11.97 -37.79
CA ASP A 598 -1.59 -12.20 -37.57
C ASP A 598 -0.98 -11.61 -36.27
N VAL A 599 -1.65 -11.81 -35.14
CA VAL A 599 -1.08 -11.48 -33.82
C VAL A 599 -0.11 -12.56 -33.36
N ASN A 600 1.17 -12.21 -33.26
CA ASN A 600 2.17 -13.08 -32.64
C ASN A 600 2.33 -12.73 -31.16
N VAL A 601 2.45 -13.75 -30.31
CA VAL A 601 2.72 -13.58 -28.88
C VAL A 601 4.06 -14.24 -28.56
N TYR A 602 4.96 -13.48 -27.98
CA TYR A 602 6.30 -13.89 -27.60
C TYR A 602 6.55 -13.69 -26.12
N VAL A 603 7.49 -14.46 -25.57
CA VAL A 603 8.08 -14.22 -24.25
C VAL A 603 9.52 -13.77 -24.42
N LEU A 604 9.87 -12.68 -23.73
CA LEU A 604 11.22 -12.17 -23.55
C LEU A 604 11.62 -12.32 -22.09
N GLU A 605 12.64 -13.14 -21.83
CA GLU A 605 13.20 -13.33 -20.48
C GLU A 605 14.38 -12.37 -20.24
N LEU A 606 14.29 -11.55 -19.20
CA LEU A 606 15.34 -10.63 -18.79
C LEU A 606 16.14 -11.18 -17.61
N PRO A 607 17.49 -11.23 -17.71
CA PRO A 607 18.32 -11.70 -16.61
C PRO A 607 18.33 -10.68 -15.47
N LEU A 608 17.99 -11.13 -14.26
CA LEU A 608 18.08 -10.30 -13.06
C LEU A 608 19.53 -10.18 -12.56
N GLU A 609 20.29 -11.28 -12.67
CA GLU A 609 21.71 -11.32 -12.38
C GLU A 609 22.45 -11.12 -13.68
N HIS A 610 22.65 -9.85 -13.99
CA HIS A 610 23.48 -9.48 -15.10
C HIS A 610 24.92 -9.91 -14.75
N ALA A 611 25.46 -10.89 -15.48
CA ALA A 611 26.90 -11.16 -15.53
C ALA A 611 27.59 -9.98 -16.21
N ILE A 612 27.57 -8.81 -15.57
CA ILE A 612 28.20 -7.59 -16.08
C ILE A 612 29.69 -7.74 -15.83
N ASP A 613 30.31 -8.43 -16.78
CA ASP A 613 31.69 -8.22 -17.15
C ASP A 613 31.78 -7.05 -18.16
N SER A 614 30.87 -6.06 -18.08
CA SER A 614 30.91 -4.94 -19.04
C SER A 614 32.12 -4.03 -18.78
N PRO A 615 32.78 -3.53 -19.86
CA PRO A 615 33.95 -2.65 -19.76
C PRO A 615 33.71 -1.40 -18.90
N THR A 616 32.46 -0.92 -18.88
CA THR A 616 32.03 0.28 -18.14
C THR A 616 32.15 0.08 -16.62
N THR A 617 31.80 -1.11 -16.13
CA THR A 617 31.93 -1.44 -14.70
C THR A 617 33.39 -1.68 -14.31
N ARG A 618 34.20 -2.25 -15.23
CA ARG A 618 35.66 -2.32 -15.05
C ARG A 618 36.30 -0.92 -14.97
N SER A 619 35.81 0.07 -15.71
CA SER A 619 36.26 1.47 -15.65
C SER A 619 35.90 2.17 -14.33
N MET A 620 34.68 1.97 -13.81
CA MET A 620 34.28 2.52 -12.51
C MET A 620 34.99 1.83 -11.32
N GLN A 621 35.26 0.52 -11.42
CA GLN A 621 36.03 -0.19 -10.39
C GLN A 621 37.53 0.10 -10.48
N SER A 622 38.10 0.29 -11.68
CA SER A 622 39.51 0.66 -11.86
C SER A 622 39.79 2.08 -11.36
N SER A 623 38.86 3.02 -11.55
CA SER A 623 38.98 4.39 -11.02
C SER A 623 38.81 4.47 -9.49
N LYS A 624 37.99 3.61 -8.87
CA LYS A 624 37.95 3.45 -7.40
C LYS A 624 39.22 2.80 -6.85
N LYS A 625 39.79 1.78 -7.52
CA LYS A 625 41.07 1.17 -7.12
C LYS A 625 42.26 2.13 -7.30
N ALA A 626 42.27 2.94 -8.36
CA ALA A 626 43.33 3.94 -8.59
C ALA A 626 43.33 5.08 -7.55
N LYS A 627 42.18 5.43 -6.96
CA LYS A 627 42.10 6.42 -5.86
C LYS A 627 42.49 5.86 -4.48
N LEU A 628 42.56 4.54 -4.32
CA LEU A 628 42.97 3.86 -3.07
C LEU A 628 44.45 3.45 -3.07
N SER A 629 45.18 3.61 -4.17
CA SER A 629 46.61 3.34 -4.27
C SER A 629 47.44 4.64 -4.36
N THR A 630 47.48 5.43 -3.29
CA THR A 630 48.53 6.44 -3.10
C THR A 630 49.61 5.85 -2.19
N PRO A 631 50.89 5.75 -2.60
CA PRO A 631 51.93 5.20 -1.74
C PRO A 631 52.21 6.13 -0.56
N GLY A 632 52.22 5.54 0.64
CA GLY A 632 52.47 6.25 1.89
C GLY A 632 53.80 7.01 1.89
N ARG A 633 53.71 8.34 1.96
CA ARG A 633 54.84 9.21 2.29
C ARG A 633 55.07 9.16 3.80
N ARG A 634 56.03 8.34 4.23
CA ARG A 634 56.62 8.36 5.57
C ARG A 634 57.09 9.79 5.90
N THR A 635 56.41 10.48 6.81
CA THR A 635 56.95 11.67 7.48
C THR A 635 57.30 11.31 8.93
N LYS A 636 58.58 11.52 9.25
CA LYS A 636 59.20 11.33 10.56
C LYS A 636 58.57 12.27 11.59
N ALA A 637 58.47 11.76 12.81
CA ALA A 637 58.10 12.50 14.02
C ALA A 637 59.03 13.69 14.27
N SER A 638 58.45 14.84 14.62
CA SER A 638 59.10 15.84 15.47
C SER A 638 58.15 16.25 16.57
N THR A 639 58.62 16.04 17.79
CA THR A 639 58.01 16.42 19.05
C THR A 639 58.21 17.93 19.23
N SER A 640 57.14 18.71 19.35
CA SER A 640 57.22 20.00 20.05
C SER A 640 55.89 20.30 20.71
N GLY A 641 55.94 20.50 22.03
CA GLY A 641 54.78 20.75 22.86
C GLY A 641 54.24 22.16 22.69
N ARG A 642 52.94 22.30 22.92
CA ARG A 642 52.38 23.59 23.34
C ARG A 642 51.17 23.33 24.23
N LYS A 643 51.35 23.67 25.51
CA LYS A 643 50.31 23.83 26.51
C LYS A 643 49.36 24.94 26.07
N THR A 644 48.06 24.67 26.03
CA THR A 644 47.03 25.70 26.13
C THR A 644 46.10 25.36 27.28
N LYS A 645 46.02 26.33 28.21
CA LYS A 645 45.14 26.38 29.37
C LYS A 645 43.70 26.46 28.89
N ALA A 646 42.81 25.63 29.43
CA ALA A 646 41.38 25.88 29.42
C ALA A 646 40.99 26.46 30.79
N SER A 647 40.41 27.66 30.74
CA SER A 647 39.93 28.43 31.87
C SER A 647 38.61 27.89 32.41
N THR A 648 38.54 27.81 33.74
CA THR A 648 37.37 27.53 34.55
C THR A 648 36.57 28.83 34.79
N SER A 649 35.27 28.79 34.54
CA SER A 649 34.21 29.54 35.25
C SER A 649 32.91 28.76 35.03
N GLY A 650 32.03 28.46 35.98
CA GLY A 650 31.90 28.89 37.37
C GLY A 650 30.47 29.39 37.61
N GLN A 651 29.56 28.49 38.04
CA GLN A 651 28.30 28.71 38.79
C GLN A 651 27.60 27.32 38.86
N GLN A 652 27.51 26.55 39.97
CA GLN A 652 26.90 26.76 41.30
C GLN A 652 25.47 27.35 41.18
N THR A 653 24.38 26.74 41.66
CA THR A 653 24.17 25.96 42.92
C THR A 653 22.79 25.25 42.97
N MET A 654 22.74 24.11 43.70
CA MET A 654 21.66 23.59 44.61
C MET A 654 20.31 23.09 44.00
N ALA A 655 19.65 22.00 44.44
CA ALA A 655 19.89 21.04 45.54
C ALA A 655 19.12 19.70 45.36
N SER A 656 19.69 18.66 46.01
CA SER A 656 19.14 17.44 46.63
C SER A 656 17.79 16.81 46.22
N THR A 657 17.81 15.49 45.97
CA THR A 657 17.33 14.49 46.95
C THR A 657 17.91 13.10 46.70
N SER A 658 18.24 12.45 47.81
CA SER A 658 18.85 11.13 48.02
C SER A 658 17.87 9.97 47.81
N GLY A 659 18.34 8.84 47.27
CA GLY A 659 17.62 7.56 47.29
C GLY A 659 18.55 6.36 47.12
N GLN A 660 18.72 5.60 48.19
CA GLN A 660 19.65 4.48 48.36
C GLN A 660 19.43 3.33 47.33
N ARG A 661 20.52 2.88 46.69
CA ARG A 661 20.58 1.58 46.00
C ARG A 661 20.92 0.48 46.99
N ARG A 662 20.00 -0.46 47.21
CA ARG A 662 20.24 -1.73 47.92
C ARG A 662 20.64 -2.79 46.89
N SER A 663 21.81 -3.36 47.10
CA SER A 663 22.34 -4.56 46.46
C SER A 663 21.63 -5.80 47.02
N THR A 664 21.08 -6.65 46.16
CA THR A 664 20.65 -8.01 46.52
C THR A 664 21.58 -9.03 45.89
N ARG A 665 22.31 -9.71 46.77
CA ARG A 665 23.05 -10.95 46.51
C ARG A 665 22.08 -12.07 46.11
N LEU A 666 22.40 -12.76 45.02
CA LEU A 666 21.93 -14.11 44.74
C LEU A 666 22.63 -15.09 45.69
N ASN A 667 21.86 -15.95 46.35
CA ASN A 667 22.34 -17.22 46.89
C ASN A 667 21.56 -18.35 46.24
N LYS A 668 22.31 -19.32 45.73
CA LYS A 668 21.85 -20.65 45.32
C LYS A 668 21.52 -21.49 46.56
N GLN A 669 20.40 -22.19 46.53
CA GLN A 669 20.32 -23.64 46.78
C GLN A 669 19.07 -24.18 46.11
#